data_AF-A0A4T0X4Z4-F1
#
_entry.id   AF-A0A4T0X4Z4-F1
#
_cell.length_a   1.000
_cell.length_b   1.000
_cell.length_c   1.000
_cell.angle_alpha   90.00
_cell.angle_beta   90.00
_cell.angle_gamma   90.00
#
_symmetry.space_group_name_H-M   'P 1'
#
loop_
_entity.id
_entity.type
_entity.pdbx_description
1 polymer ?
#
loop_
_entity_poly.entity_id
_entity_poly.type
_entity_poly.pdbx_seq_one_letter_code
_entity_poly.pdbx_strand_id
1 'polypeptide(L)'
;MIYPLGTAMERYTTIRNLRTSSIVFPQDFDFTKLSTERKIIKMLLDHNPDNRPSAQELLSSGMIRVEQQDDLMKEALNALVDPSSSWNHQARNILFSQPYSFAKDLLFKDDTKNHSVMDVLLQEKAIEAMEKVFKKHGAVNFSDLDVEILPKNPLYDPTCALYQVLDRSGSVLQLPFDLTLPFARTLGRTTLKAHKVYRIDRVYRSNENDESAAPSKFKEIDFDIVTEANDPPDYLPLYDAECIMVGSEIANIFPFFKASNISIVLNHCGLLETVLEYCGIESAQTLIVAKYLSEIGFNSKTMADVKLILKQELNISNTVLNELDQFDFRLDISNCAAKFHKLMLDSPLLVRVDAALKYLELVIKYLTLFEVKTDIVISPFSGQTAHFYKGGILFELVHGDKNRSIICVGGRYGRLIQELARNRSPKSLPNAVGVRIAWDFLFNTLKRYQSIFKQDGRKNDKSEKYKRASIKTIDWKVQKCDIVLGIFTTNLLKEVVPYILRQLWSAGYSADVIKNKLSVEEMMNEAKENNVKRILFIKAQATLKTLKSSKLNKYKPFRLRNLETKLDKEIDMIELIPTLNNEFGSTSDDKGSDSGLSMSGTINSGSNILANNAPLFDQSIQHSLEESHKIVVVPNNAINAKKNNNKKDPSEINSSSNQSATNLMNHMRNAPVIVVESKEEVIDMIAITSVRQADEWKRRVGGVARDLPRSYITNIYNALFKEASRGVKWAIVTGGNKSDKVCVVDLQR
;
A
#
# COMPACT_ATOMS: atom_id res chain seq x y z
N MET A 1 -19.50 45.07 -32.62
CA MET A 1 -20.61 46.02 -32.88
C MET A 1 -21.86 45.40 -32.28
N ILE A 2 -22.49 46.04 -31.29
CA ILE A 2 -23.53 45.40 -30.44
C ILE A 2 -24.90 45.29 -31.17
N TYR A 3 -25.12 46.10 -32.19
CA TYR A 3 -26.35 46.12 -32.99
C TYR A 3 -26.01 46.29 -34.48
N PRO A 4 -26.38 45.35 -35.37
CA PRO A 4 -26.09 45.46 -36.80
C PRO A 4 -27.07 46.43 -37.49
N LEU A 5 -26.55 47.37 -38.28
CA LEU A 5 -27.36 48.29 -39.10
C LEU A 5 -27.18 47.90 -40.57
N GLY A 6 -28.24 47.36 -41.17
CA GLY A 6 -28.20 46.73 -42.49
C GLY A 6 -28.05 47.73 -43.63
N THR A 7 -28.90 48.77 -43.68
CA THR A 7 -28.89 49.76 -44.76
C THR A 7 -28.33 51.12 -44.33
N ALA A 8 -27.83 51.91 -45.30
CA ALA A 8 -27.34 53.27 -45.04
C ALA A 8 -28.46 54.19 -44.50
N MET A 9 -29.69 53.99 -44.97
CA MET A 9 -30.85 54.79 -44.55
C MET A 9 -31.32 54.44 -43.13
N GLU A 10 -31.32 53.16 -42.77
CA GLU A 10 -31.53 52.71 -41.38
C GLU A 10 -30.49 53.31 -40.45
N ARG A 11 -29.20 53.28 -40.83
CA ARG A 11 -28.12 53.86 -40.03
C ARG A 11 -28.33 55.35 -39.79
N TYR A 12 -28.67 56.10 -40.84
CA TYR A 12 -28.93 57.54 -40.72
C TYR A 12 -30.10 57.81 -39.75
N THR A 13 -31.20 57.08 -39.91
CA THR A 13 -32.42 57.25 -39.10
C THR A 13 -32.18 56.87 -37.64
N THR A 14 -31.54 55.73 -37.39
CA THR A 14 -31.22 55.25 -36.04
C THR A 14 -30.25 56.19 -35.31
N ILE A 15 -29.19 56.66 -35.96
CA ILE A 15 -28.24 57.59 -35.33
C ILE A 15 -28.91 58.94 -35.06
N ARG A 16 -29.76 59.43 -35.97
CA ARG A 16 -30.52 60.66 -35.77
C ARG A 16 -31.46 60.56 -34.56
N ASN A 17 -32.15 59.43 -34.41
CA ASN A 17 -33.05 59.14 -33.29
C ASN A 17 -32.31 58.96 -31.95
N LEU A 18 -31.10 58.40 -31.96
CA LEU A 18 -30.27 58.29 -30.75
C LEU A 18 -29.72 59.63 -30.27
N ARG A 19 -29.60 60.63 -31.16
CA ARG A 19 -29.12 61.99 -30.83
C ARG A 19 -30.21 62.92 -30.28
N THR A 20 -31.48 62.51 -30.24
CA THR A 20 -32.53 63.34 -29.64
C THR A 20 -32.36 63.40 -28.11
N SER A 21 -32.96 64.39 -27.46
CA SER A 21 -32.94 64.51 -25.99
C SER A 21 -33.58 63.31 -25.27
N SER A 22 -34.48 62.59 -25.96
CA SER A 22 -35.14 61.39 -25.46
C SER A 22 -34.38 60.08 -25.71
N ILE A 23 -33.25 60.10 -26.45
CA ILE A 23 -32.38 58.95 -26.81
C ILE A 23 -33.22 57.74 -27.23
N VAL A 24 -33.77 57.79 -28.45
CA VAL A 24 -34.69 56.76 -28.95
C VAL A 24 -33.90 55.62 -29.62
N PHE A 25 -34.01 54.41 -29.06
CA PHE A 25 -33.40 53.19 -29.60
C PHE A 25 -34.26 52.58 -30.73
N PRO A 26 -33.68 51.78 -31.64
CA PRO A 26 -34.43 50.99 -32.62
C PRO A 26 -35.50 50.11 -31.97
N GLN A 27 -36.61 49.87 -32.66
CA GLN A 27 -37.73 49.06 -32.14
C GLN A 27 -37.35 47.58 -31.95
N ASP A 28 -36.42 47.10 -32.76
CA ASP A 28 -35.83 45.76 -32.82
C ASP A 28 -34.59 45.60 -31.91
N PHE A 29 -34.27 46.61 -31.09
CA PHE A 29 -33.23 46.48 -30.07
C PHE A 29 -33.70 45.59 -28.92
N ASP A 30 -33.00 44.47 -28.68
CA ASP A 30 -33.34 43.53 -27.61
C ASP A 30 -33.07 44.15 -26.23
N PHE A 31 -34.10 44.76 -25.65
CA PHE A 31 -34.04 45.42 -24.35
C PHE A 31 -33.77 44.46 -23.17
N THR A 32 -34.02 43.16 -23.36
CA THR A 32 -33.83 42.14 -22.33
C THR A 32 -32.40 41.61 -22.29
N LYS A 33 -31.82 41.27 -23.45
CA LYS A 33 -30.45 40.74 -23.52
C LYS A 33 -29.38 41.82 -23.42
N LEU A 34 -29.62 43.03 -23.93
CA LEU A 34 -28.63 44.11 -24.03
C LEU A 34 -28.89 45.25 -23.03
N SER A 35 -29.36 44.90 -21.83
CA SER A 35 -29.79 45.86 -20.81
C SER A 35 -28.62 46.67 -20.23
N THR A 36 -27.45 46.07 -20.11
CA THR A 36 -26.18 46.69 -19.67
C THR A 36 -25.66 47.69 -20.69
N GLU A 37 -25.64 47.29 -21.95
CA GLU A 37 -25.16 48.06 -23.09
C GLU A 37 -26.08 49.27 -23.33
N ARG A 38 -27.40 49.09 -23.18
CA ARG A 38 -28.37 50.19 -23.23
C ARG A 38 -28.10 51.25 -22.16
N LYS A 39 -27.79 50.83 -20.93
CA LYS A 39 -27.46 51.75 -19.82
C LYS A 39 -26.19 52.53 -20.14
N ILE A 40 -25.14 51.85 -20.60
CA ILE A 40 -23.88 52.48 -21.01
C ILE A 40 -24.12 53.49 -22.14
N ILE A 41 -24.87 53.11 -23.19
CA ILE A 41 -25.17 54.00 -24.32
C ILE A 41 -25.95 55.24 -23.85
N LYS A 42 -26.92 55.09 -22.95
CA LYS A 42 -27.67 56.23 -22.39
C LYS A 42 -26.77 57.17 -21.57
N MET A 43 -25.86 56.62 -20.77
CA MET A 43 -24.91 57.42 -19.97
C MET A 43 -23.92 58.18 -20.86
N LEU A 44 -23.45 57.57 -21.95
CA LEU A 44 -22.51 58.19 -22.88
C LEU A 44 -23.17 59.20 -23.82
N LEU A 45 -24.46 59.04 -24.12
CA LEU A 45 -25.25 59.94 -24.97
C LEU A 45 -26.01 61.02 -24.18
N ASP A 46 -25.72 61.20 -22.88
CA ASP A 46 -26.29 62.32 -22.12
C ASP A 46 -25.90 63.65 -22.78
N HIS A 47 -26.85 64.57 -22.91
CA HIS A 47 -26.62 65.86 -23.56
C HIS A 47 -25.75 66.79 -22.71
N ASN A 48 -25.72 66.60 -21.38
CA ASN A 48 -24.80 67.33 -20.52
C ASN A 48 -23.44 66.63 -20.49
N PRO A 49 -22.35 67.23 -21.01
CA PRO A 49 -21.03 66.61 -21.04
C PRO A 49 -20.47 66.26 -19.66
N ASP A 50 -20.81 67.03 -18.61
CA ASP A 50 -20.31 66.81 -17.25
C ASP A 50 -20.91 65.56 -16.59
N ASN A 51 -22.08 65.11 -17.06
CA ASN A 51 -22.75 63.91 -16.55
C ASN A 51 -22.26 62.63 -17.24
N ARG A 52 -21.41 62.73 -18.27
CA ARG A 52 -20.89 61.57 -18.99
C ARG A 52 -19.74 60.95 -18.18
N PRO A 53 -19.77 59.63 -17.90
CA PRO A 53 -18.71 58.98 -17.13
C PRO A 53 -17.38 59.01 -17.90
N SER A 54 -16.29 59.20 -17.16
CA SER A 54 -14.94 59.03 -17.70
C SER A 54 -14.64 57.55 -18.00
N ALA A 55 -13.63 57.28 -18.84
CA ALA A 55 -13.24 55.91 -19.16
C ALA A 55 -12.84 55.09 -17.92
N GLN A 56 -12.20 55.72 -16.93
CA GLN A 56 -11.83 55.07 -15.67
C GLN A 56 -13.04 54.75 -14.80
N GLU A 57 -14.00 55.67 -14.67
CA GLU A 57 -15.24 55.44 -13.92
C GLU A 57 -16.06 54.31 -14.56
N LEU A 58 -16.15 54.29 -15.89
CA LEU A 58 -16.88 53.25 -16.63
C LEU A 58 -16.23 51.87 -16.46
N LEU A 59 -14.90 51.78 -16.44
CA LEU A 59 -14.17 50.54 -16.15
C LEU A 59 -14.36 50.09 -14.68
N SER A 60 -14.33 51.02 -13.74
CA SER A 60 -14.53 50.70 -12.31
C SER A 60 -15.96 50.33 -11.94
N SER A 61 -16.94 50.72 -12.77
CA SER A 61 -18.36 50.49 -12.53
C SER A 61 -18.81 49.02 -12.68
N GLY A 62 -17.92 48.13 -13.16
CA GLY A 62 -18.23 46.72 -13.40
C GLY A 62 -19.20 46.47 -14.56
N MET A 63 -19.61 47.51 -15.29
CA MET A 63 -20.53 47.40 -16.43
C MET A 63 -19.84 46.92 -17.72
N ILE A 64 -18.51 46.98 -17.79
CA ILE A 64 -17.69 46.46 -18.88
C ILE A 64 -16.97 45.20 -18.39
N ARG A 65 -17.07 44.10 -19.14
CA ARG A 65 -16.27 42.89 -18.90
C ARG A 65 -14.84 43.17 -19.38
N VAL A 66 -13.89 43.31 -18.46
CA VAL A 66 -12.47 43.54 -18.78
C VAL A 66 -11.76 42.20 -18.84
N GLU A 67 -11.62 41.62 -20.04
CA GLU A 67 -10.90 40.35 -20.26
C GLU A 67 -9.43 40.39 -19.80
N GLN A 68 -8.82 41.57 -19.74
CA GLN A 68 -7.40 41.75 -19.39
C GLN A 68 -7.07 41.53 -17.90
N GLN A 69 -8.02 41.69 -16.98
CA GLN A 69 -7.77 41.43 -15.55
C GLN A 69 -7.63 39.93 -15.25
N ASP A 70 -8.39 39.10 -15.96
CA ASP A 70 -8.28 37.64 -15.82
C ASP A 70 -6.93 37.16 -16.35
N ASP A 71 -6.41 37.76 -17.41
CA ASP A 71 -5.10 37.40 -17.95
C ASP A 71 -3.95 37.87 -17.06
N LEU A 72 -4.03 39.07 -16.47
CA LEU A 72 -3.07 39.53 -15.47
C LEU A 72 -3.14 38.71 -14.18
N MET A 73 -4.33 38.31 -13.73
CA MET A 73 -4.48 37.42 -12.57
C MET A 73 -3.95 36.01 -12.87
N LYS A 74 -4.19 35.47 -14.07
CA LYS A 74 -3.59 34.21 -14.51
C LYS A 74 -2.07 34.32 -14.58
N GLU A 75 -1.54 35.42 -15.08
CA GLU A 75 -0.09 35.65 -15.14
C GLU A 75 0.52 35.74 -13.74
N ALA A 76 -0.12 36.44 -12.81
CA ALA A 76 0.29 36.51 -11.41
C ALA A 76 0.20 35.15 -10.71
N LEU A 77 -0.87 34.37 -10.95
CA LEU A 77 -1.01 33.00 -10.43
C LEU A 77 0.05 32.08 -11.01
N ASN A 78 0.35 32.17 -12.30
CA ASN A 78 1.41 31.41 -12.94
C ASN A 78 2.79 31.77 -12.35
N ALA A 79 3.04 33.06 -12.10
CA ALA A 79 4.26 33.53 -11.43
C ALA A 79 4.35 33.11 -9.96
N LEU A 80 3.23 32.80 -9.30
CA LEU A 80 3.17 32.21 -7.96
C LEU A 80 3.34 30.69 -7.98
N VAL A 81 3.00 30.01 -9.08
CA VAL A 81 3.18 28.56 -9.22
C VAL A 81 4.62 28.21 -9.59
N ASP A 82 5.29 29.05 -10.36
CA ASP A 82 6.67 28.82 -10.78
C ASP A 82 7.66 28.89 -9.59
N PRO A 83 8.35 27.79 -9.22
CA PRO A 83 9.31 27.78 -8.12
C PRO A 83 10.51 28.70 -8.33
N SER A 84 10.83 29.05 -9.58
CA SER A 84 11.97 29.90 -9.96
C SER A 84 11.65 31.39 -9.90
N SER A 85 10.37 31.75 -9.77
CA SER A 85 9.91 33.14 -9.71
C SER A 85 10.22 33.81 -8.38
N SER A 86 10.66 35.07 -8.42
CA SER A 86 10.87 35.90 -7.23
C SER A 86 9.57 36.12 -6.45
N TRP A 87 8.43 36.16 -7.13
CA TRP A 87 7.11 36.31 -6.51
C TRP A 87 6.73 35.08 -5.69
N ASN A 88 7.05 33.87 -6.16
CA ASN A 88 6.87 32.64 -5.39
C ASN A 88 7.72 32.65 -4.12
N HIS A 89 8.99 33.09 -4.19
CA HIS A 89 9.83 33.28 -3.00
C HIS A 89 9.25 34.31 -2.01
N GLN A 90 8.79 35.46 -2.49
CA GLN A 90 8.17 36.49 -1.65
C GLN A 90 6.89 35.99 -0.98
N ALA A 91 6.01 35.32 -1.73
CA ALA A 91 4.78 34.74 -1.20
C ALA A 91 5.07 33.70 -0.11
N ARG A 92 6.03 32.79 -0.34
CA ARG A 92 6.48 31.84 0.69
C ARG A 92 6.98 32.55 1.95
N ASN A 93 7.82 33.58 1.81
CA ASN A 93 8.31 34.33 2.96
C ASN A 93 7.17 34.99 3.75
N ILE A 94 6.16 35.54 3.07
CA ILE A 94 4.97 36.12 3.72
C ILE A 94 4.18 35.03 4.48
N LEU A 95 3.95 33.86 3.87
CA LEU A 95 3.24 32.75 4.51
C LEU A 95 3.96 32.26 5.78
N PHE A 96 5.29 32.12 5.74
CA PHE A 96 6.08 31.69 6.91
C PHE A 96 6.32 32.80 7.94
N SER A 97 6.05 34.07 7.60
CA SER A 97 6.19 35.22 8.52
C SER A 97 4.87 35.62 9.18
N GLN A 98 3.80 34.83 9.03
CA GLN A 98 2.53 35.10 9.70
C GLN A 98 2.71 35.14 11.23
N PRO A 99 2.08 36.10 11.93
CA PRO A 99 2.21 36.22 13.37
C PRO A 99 1.58 35.01 14.08
N TYR A 100 2.15 34.64 15.23
CA TYR A 100 1.62 33.59 16.08
C TYR A 100 0.18 33.89 16.51
N SER A 101 -0.73 32.93 16.31
CA SER A 101 -2.12 33.04 16.75
C SER A 101 -2.36 32.13 17.95
N PHE A 102 -2.48 32.72 19.13
CA PHE A 102 -2.82 31.99 20.36
C PHE A 102 -4.16 31.24 20.25
N ALA A 103 -5.13 31.81 19.52
CA ALA A 103 -6.42 31.15 19.28
C ALA A 103 -6.26 29.85 18.46
N LYS A 104 -5.43 29.87 17.41
CA LYS A 104 -5.14 28.65 16.63
C LYS A 104 -4.42 27.61 17.46
N ASP A 105 -3.44 28.01 18.29
CA ASP A 105 -2.73 27.09 19.19
C ASP A 105 -3.67 26.41 20.19
N LEU A 106 -4.60 27.16 20.79
CA LEU A 106 -5.58 26.58 21.72
C LEU A 106 -6.56 25.60 21.02
N LEU A 107 -6.86 25.83 19.75
CA LEU A 107 -7.68 24.95 18.90
C LEU A 107 -6.89 23.79 18.30
N PHE A 108 -5.57 23.90 18.22
CA PHE A 108 -4.63 22.85 17.81
C PHE A 108 -4.45 21.81 18.93
N LYS A 109 -5.56 21.32 19.47
CA LYS A 109 -5.57 20.24 20.44
C LYS A 109 -5.56 18.93 19.67
N ASP A 110 -4.58 18.09 19.99
CA ASP A 110 -4.69 16.67 19.70
C ASP A 110 -6.00 16.18 20.32
N ASP A 111 -6.79 15.46 19.53
CA ASP A 111 -7.99 14.76 19.98
C ASP A 111 -7.59 13.52 20.81
N THR A 112 -6.65 13.70 21.76
CA THR A 112 -6.17 12.65 22.64
C THR A 112 -7.33 12.26 23.54
N LYS A 113 -8.00 11.17 23.20
CA LYS A 113 -8.80 10.41 24.16
C LYS A 113 -7.88 10.15 25.35
N ASN A 114 -8.17 10.76 26.50
CA ASN A 114 -7.43 10.53 27.73
C ASN A 114 -7.55 9.03 28.07
N HIS A 115 -6.58 8.25 27.64
CA HIS A 115 -6.48 6.84 27.97
C HIS A 115 -6.25 6.73 29.47
N SER A 116 -7.05 5.89 30.14
CA SER A 116 -6.79 5.62 31.55
C SER A 116 -5.42 4.95 31.71
N VAL A 117 -4.76 5.11 32.86
CA VAL A 117 -3.47 4.43 33.14
C VAL A 117 -3.57 2.92 32.86
N MET A 118 -4.71 2.32 33.20
CA MET A 118 -4.99 0.91 32.94
C MET A 118 -5.08 0.58 31.45
N ASP A 119 -5.60 1.49 30.63
CA ASP A 119 -5.59 1.32 29.18
C ASP A 119 -4.15 1.33 28.65
N VAL A 120 -3.29 2.24 29.12
CA VAL A 120 -1.88 2.32 28.70
C VAL A 120 -1.13 1.03 29.03
N LEU A 121 -1.26 0.52 30.26
CA LEU A 121 -0.65 -0.74 30.66
C LEU A 121 -1.19 -1.93 29.86
N LEU A 122 -2.48 -1.92 29.52
CA LEU A 122 -3.08 -2.95 28.68
C LEU A 122 -2.56 -2.90 27.24
N GLN A 123 -2.34 -1.69 26.70
CA GLN A 123 -1.71 -1.53 25.39
C GLN A 123 -0.31 -2.13 25.39
N GLU A 124 0.52 -1.81 26.38
CA GLU A 124 1.87 -2.33 26.53
C GLU A 124 1.87 -3.86 26.57
N LYS A 125 1.04 -4.46 27.44
CA LYS A 125 0.93 -5.92 27.57
C LYS A 125 0.48 -6.61 26.29
N ALA A 126 -0.46 -6.03 25.54
CA ALA A 126 -0.91 -6.58 24.27
C ALA A 126 0.19 -6.48 23.21
N ILE A 127 0.96 -5.39 23.18
CA ILE A 127 2.12 -5.23 22.31
C ILE A 127 3.19 -6.28 22.62
N GLU A 128 3.57 -6.45 23.90
CA GLU A 128 4.52 -7.48 24.32
C GLU A 128 4.11 -8.89 23.88
N ALA A 129 2.81 -9.20 23.96
CA ALA A 129 2.28 -10.49 23.52
C ALA A 129 2.47 -10.70 22.01
N MET A 130 2.21 -9.68 21.19
CA MET A 130 2.43 -9.74 19.74
C MET A 130 3.92 -9.76 19.39
N GLU A 131 4.76 -9.00 20.09
CA GLU A 131 6.21 -9.04 19.89
C GLU A 131 6.80 -10.42 20.14
N LYS A 132 6.28 -11.18 21.12
CA LYS A 132 6.69 -12.57 21.34
C LYS A 132 6.42 -13.44 20.13
N VAL A 133 5.30 -13.22 19.43
CA VAL A 133 5.00 -13.91 18.17
C VAL A 133 6.00 -13.48 17.09
N PHE A 134 6.21 -12.18 16.88
CA PHE A 134 7.19 -11.72 15.87
C PHE A 134 8.60 -12.27 16.10
N LYS A 135 9.06 -12.25 17.35
CA LYS A 135 10.37 -12.79 17.75
C LYS A 135 10.43 -14.31 17.60
N LYS A 136 9.33 -15.04 17.83
CA LYS A 136 9.23 -16.49 17.57
C LYS A 136 9.46 -16.82 16.08
N HIS A 137 9.00 -15.96 15.17
CA HIS A 137 9.22 -16.09 13.71
C HIS A 137 10.57 -15.51 13.26
N GLY A 138 11.42 -15.06 14.18
CA GLY A 138 12.76 -14.55 13.90
C GLY A 138 12.79 -13.12 13.36
N ALA A 139 11.71 -12.34 13.52
CA ALA A 139 11.70 -10.95 13.13
C ALA A 139 12.35 -10.04 14.16
N VAL A 140 13.03 -9.00 13.67
CA VAL A 140 13.66 -7.96 14.49
C VAL A 140 12.82 -6.68 14.49
N ASN A 141 12.83 -5.93 15.59
CA ASN A 141 12.20 -4.61 15.62
C ASN A 141 13.00 -3.67 14.71
N PHE A 142 12.37 -3.17 13.65
CA PHE A 142 13.02 -2.27 12.70
C PHE A 142 12.47 -0.86 12.84
N SER A 143 12.91 -0.17 13.90
CA SER A 143 12.48 1.21 14.20
C SER A 143 13.28 2.29 13.43
N ASP A 144 14.25 1.91 12.59
CA ASP A 144 15.21 2.82 11.91
C ASP A 144 14.60 3.73 10.81
N LEU A 145 13.27 3.82 10.70
CA LEU A 145 12.60 4.75 9.78
C LEU A 145 12.32 6.08 10.47
N ASP A 146 13.36 6.83 10.85
CA ASP A 146 13.30 8.21 11.40
C ASP A 146 12.70 9.25 10.43
N VAL A 147 12.03 8.83 9.34
CA VAL A 147 11.42 9.75 8.37
C VAL A 147 9.97 9.99 8.77
N GLU A 148 9.79 10.85 9.75
CA GLU A 148 8.46 11.32 10.21
C GLU A 148 7.70 12.07 9.10
N ILE A 149 8.39 12.60 8.08
CA ILE A 149 7.80 13.42 7.01
C ILE A 149 8.34 12.99 5.65
N LEU A 150 7.45 12.71 4.69
CA LEU A 150 7.75 12.19 3.37
C LEU A 150 7.30 13.17 2.28
N PRO A 151 7.93 13.22 1.10
CA PRO A 151 7.34 13.92 -0.05
C PRO A 151 5.97 13.34 -0.39
N LYS A 152 5.02 14.18 -0.80
CA LYS A 152 3.69 13.73 -1.23
C LYS A 152 3.81 12.67 -2.32
N ASN A 153 3.16 11.53 -2.12
CA ASN A 153 3.23 10.41 -3.05
C ASN A 153 1.91 10.25 -3.83
N PRO A 154 1.91 10.26 -5.17
CA PRO A 154 0.71 10.13 -5.98
C PRO A 154 0.08 8.72 -5.96
N LEU A 155 0.74 7.72 -5.35
CA LEU A 155 0.22 6.37 -5.22
C LEU A 155 -0.91 6.25 -4.18
N TYR A 156 -1.02 7.21 -3.27
CA TYR A 156 -2.17 7.29 -2.37
C TYR A 156 -3.41 7.74 -3.15
N ASP A 157 -4.54 7.13 -2.82
CA ASP A 157 -5.85 7.52 -3.37
C ASP A 157 -6.13 9.00 -3.02
N PRO A 158 -6.60 9.83 -3.98
CA PRO A 158 -6.97 11.22 -3.71
C PRO A 158 -7.97 11.43 -2.56
N THR A 159 -8.78 10.42 -2.25
CA THR A 159 -9.74 10.41 -1.14
C THR A 159 -9.13 10.03 0.21
N CYS A 160 -7.87 9.62 0.27
CA CYS A 160 -7.19 9.40 1.53
C CYS A 160 -7.02 10.73 2.28
N ALA A 161 -7.41 10.75 3.55
CA ALA A 161 -7.20 11.87 4.47
C ALA A 161 -5.71 12.05 4.82
N LEU A 162 -4.89 12.46 3.85
CA LEU A 162 -3.46 12.69 4.00
C LEU A 162 -3.21 14.04 4.69
N TYR A 163 -2.46 14.02 5.77
CA TYR A 163 -1.97 15.26 6.38
C TYR A 163 -0.78 15.80 5.59
N GLN A 164 -0.94 16.97 4.98
CA GLN A 164 0.03 17.59 4.07
C GLN A 164 0.61 18.87 4.69
N VAL A 165 1.91 19.07 4.54
CA VAL A 165 2.62 20.25 5.04
C VAL A 165 3.50 20.84 3.94
N LEU A 166 3.57 22.17 3.87
CA LEU A 166 4.46 22.87 2.95
C LEU A 166 5.81 23.12 3.63
N ASP A 167 6.91 22.75 2.98
CA ASP A 167 8.24 23.12 3.47
C ASP A 167 8.64 24.54 3.01
N ARG A 168 9.77 25.05 3.51
CA ARG A 168 10.29 26.37 3.10
C ARG A 168 10.67 26.44 1.61
N SER A 169 10.92 25.29 0.98
CA SER A 169 11.20 25.20 -0.46
C SER A 169 9.93 25.20 -1.32
N GLY A 170 8.74 25.23 -0.71
CA GLY A 170 7.47 25.13 -1.43
C GLY A 170 7.12 23.71 -1.88
N SER A 171 7.87 22.70 -1.44
CA SER A 171 7.57 21.30 -1.66
C SER A 171 6.45 20.83 -0.72
N VAL A 172 5.48 20.11 -1.27
CA VAL A 172 4.42 19.48 -0.48
C VAL A 172 4.93 18.16 0.09
N LEU A 173 4.99 18.12 1.40
CA LEU A 173 5.31 16.94 2.19
C LEU A 173 4.03 16.38 2.82
N GLN A 174 4.11 15.17 3.36
CA GLN A 174 3.03 14.47 4.03
C GLN A 174 3.56 13.67 5.23
N LEU A 175 2.69 13.47 6.23
CA LEU A 175 2.96 12.48 7.28
C LEU A 175 2.64 11.06 6.78
N PRO A 176 3.25 10.01 7.36
CA PRO A 176 2.94 8.62 7.04
C PRO A 176 1.46 8.31 7.28
N PHE A 177 0.77 7.87 6.23
CA PHE A 177 -0.63 7.40 6.31
C PHE A 177 -0.71 5.91 6.68
N ASP A 178 0.32 5.16 6.28
CA ASP A 178 0.58 3.76 6.63
C ASP A 178 2.10 3.55 6.80
N LEU A 179 2.48 2.37 7.29
CA LEU A 179 3.88 1.97 7.44
C LEU A 179 4.41 1.21 6.20
N THR A 180 3.54 0.69 5.34
CA THR A 180 3.92 -0.11 4.16
C THR A 180 4.64 0.71 3.09
N LEU A 181 4.11 1.87 2.68
CA LEU A 181 4.69 2.70 1.64
C LEU A 181 6.04 3.33 2.05
N PRO A 182 6.20 3.88 3.28
CA PRO A 182 7.50 4.36 3.75
C PRO A 182 8.57 3.26 3.73
N PHE A 183 8.21 2.02 4.08
CA PHE A 183 9.14 0.91 4.07
C PHE A 183 9.48 0.41 2.67
N ALA A 184 8.49 0.28 1.78
CA ALA A 184 8.73 -0.03 0.38
C ALA A 184 9.68 0.99 -0.27
N ARG A 185 9.55 2.28 0.08
CA ARG A 185 10.47 3.34 -0.34
C ARG A 185 11.89 3.13 0.18
N THR A 186 12.05 2.67 1.43
CA THR A 186 13.36 2.34 2.00
C THR A 186 13.99 1.14 1.31
N LEU A 187 13.24 0.05 1.10
CA LEU A 187 13.70 -1.13 0.35
C LEU A 187 14.10 -0.79 -1.10
N GLY A 188 13.43 0.20 -1.71
CA GLY A 188 13.79 0.71 -3.03
C GLY A 188 15.10 1.49 -3.08
N ARG A 189 15.63 1.92 -1.93
CA ARG A 189 16.81 2.81 -1.81
C ARG A 189 18.02 2.12 -1.19
N THR A 190 17.80 1.36 -0.13
CA THR A 190 18.84 0.69 0.64
C THR A 190 18.60 -0.81 0.62
N THR A 191 19.68 -1.59 0.77
CA THR A 191 19.55 -3.04 0.98
C THR A 191 19.42 -3.28 2.46
N LEU A 192 18.36 -3.96 2.86
CA LEU A 192 18.10 -4.29 4.25
C LEU A 192 18.99 -5.46 4.67
N LYS A 193 19.52 -5.43 5.90
CA LYS A 193 20.32 -6.54 6.44
C LYS A 193 19.48 -7.63 7.10
N ALA A 194 18.26 -7.29 7.50
CA ALA A 194 17.33 -8.18 8.17
C ALA A 194 16.31 -8.75 7.18
N HIS A 195 16.16 -10.07 7.16
CA HIS A 195 15.20 -10.77 6.30
C HIS A 195 13.75 -10.59 6.77
N LYS A 196 13.53 -10.55 8.09
CA LYS A 196 12.19 -10.39 8.70
C LYS A 196 12.21 -9.25 9.69
N VAL A 197 11.24 -8.36 9.59
CA VAL A 197 11.14 -7.18 10.44
C VAL A 197 9.72 -6.99 10.95
N TYR A 198 9.59 -6.40 12.13
CA TYR A 198 8.31 -5.89 12.61
C TYR A 198 8.47 -4.44 13.04
N ARG A 199 7.40 -3.67 12.91
CA ARG A 199 7.39 -2.21 13.09
C ARG A 199 6.12 -1.81 13.84
N ILE A 200 6.27 -1.01 14.88
CA ILE A 200 5.18 -0.55 15.73
C ILE A 200 5.32 0.97 15.84
N ASP A 201 4.48 1.70 15.12
CA ASP A 201 4.62 3.15 15.03
C ASP A 201 3.26 3.85 14.87
N ARG A 202 3.28 5.18 14.81
CA ARG A 202 2.11 6.03 14.62
C ARG A 202 1.94 6.43 13.16
N VAL A 203 0.70 6.42 12.71
CA VAL A 203 0.26 6.91 11.41
C VAL A 203 -0.76 8.02 11.59
N TYR A 204 -0.85 8.90 10.59
CA TYR A 204 -1.53 10.18 10.72
C TYR A 204 -2.59 10.35 9.65
N ARG A 205 -3.75 10.87 10.06
CA ARG A 205 -4.85 11.20 9.14
C ARG A 205 -5.31 12.63 9.38
N SER A 206 -5.55 13.38 8.31
CA SER A 206 -6.12 14.73 8.41
C SER A 206 -7.56 14.68 8.91
N ASN A 207 -8.00 15.77 9.54
CA ASN A 207 -9.40 15.96 9.88
C ASN A 207 -10.11 16.62 8.68
N GLU A 208 -11.00 15.90 8.01
CA GLU A 208 -11.72 16.40 6.83
C GLU A 208 -12.62 17.60 7.14
N ASN A 209 -13.06 17.76 8.39
CA ASN A 209 -13.93 18.86 8.79
C ASN A 209 -13.17 20.11 9.23
N ASP A 210 -11.89 19.97 9.59
CA ASP A 210 -11.05 21.06 10.06
C ASP A 210 -9.58 20.81 9.68
N GLU A 211 -9.17 21.35 8.53
CA GLU A 211 -7.80 21.27 8.04
C GLU A 211 -6.77 21.98 8.95
N SER A 212 -7.23 22.89 9.83
CA SER A 212 -6.37 23.59 10.79
C SER A 212 -6.15 22.80 12.08
N ALA A 213 -6.85 21.68 12.27
CA ALA A 213 -6.73 20.85 13.46
C ALA A 213 -5.47 19.97 13.44
N ALA A 214 -5.10 19.47 14.62
CA ALA A 214 -4.04 18.48 14.75
C ALA A 214 -4.44 17.16 14.03
N PRO A 215 -3.49 16.46 13.39
CA PRO A 215 -3.79 15.19 12.73
C PRO A 215 -4.22 14.14 13.75
N SER A 216 -5.20 13.32 13.37
CA SER A 216 -5.56 12.13 14.14
C SER A 216 -4.44 11.11 14.09
N LYS A 217 -4.02 10.64 15.27
CA LYS A 217 -2.90 9.70 15.45
C LYS A 217 -3.44 8.30 15.71
N PHE A 218 -3.00 7.34 14.91
CA PHE A 218 -3.35 5.92 15.07
C PHE A 218 -2.09 5.11 15.25
N LYS A 219 -2.17 3.98 15.94
CA LYS A 219 -1.05 3.05 16.05
C LYS A 219 -1.20 1.96 15.00
N GLU A 220 -0.14 1.73 14.24
CA GLU A 220 -0.06 0.71 13.20
C GLU A 220 1.04 -0.28 13.57
N ILE A 221 0.81 -1.56 13.26
CA ILE A 221 1.71 -2.67 13.57
C ILE A 221 1.85 -3.50 12.31
N ASP A 222 3.06 -3.53 11.78
CA ASP A 222 3.41 -4.25 10.56
C ASP A 222 4.44 -5.35 10.87
N PHE A 223 4.32 -6.46 10.17
CA PHE A 223 5.33 -7.52 10.09
C PHE A 223 5.60 -7.80 8.62
N ASP A 224 6.87 -7.78 8.22
CA ASP A 224 7.31 -7.90 6.83
C ASP A 224 8.42 -8.92 6.68
N ILE A 225 8.36 -9.69 5.59
CA ILE A 225 9.42 -10.59 5.14
C ILE A 225 9.94 -10.06 3.80
N VAL A 226 11.25 -9.80 3.75
CA VAL A 226 11.96 -9.25 2.60
C VAL A 226 12.77 -10.36 1.93
N THR A 227 12.47 -10.64 0.68
CA THR A 227 13.18 -11.62 -0.15
C THR A 227 14.16 -10.87 -1.05
N GLU A 228 15.44 -11.20 -0.99
CA GLU A 228 16.45 -10.54 -1.81
C GLU A 228 16.29 -10.93 -3.28
N ALA A 229 16.79 -10.08 -4.18
CA ALA A 229 16.58 -10.26 -5.61
C ALA A 229 17.23 -11.54 -6.18
N ASN A 230 18.25 -12.05 -5.50
CA ASN A 230 18.97 -13.28 -5.87
C ASN A 230 18.35 -14.55 -5.26
N ASP A 231 17.39 -14.41 -4.35
CA ASP A 231 16.75 -15.56 -3.73
C ASP A 231 15.86 -16.27 -4.76
N PRO A 232 15.82 -17.62 -4.74
CA PRO A 232 14.92 -18.38 -5.59
C PRO A 232 13.45 -17.95 -5.45
N PRO A 233 12.71 -17.80 -6.56
CA PRO A 233 11.29 -17.40 -6.51
C PRO A 233 10.40 -18.42 -5.79
N ASP A 234 10.86 -19.65 -5.62
CA ASP A 234 10.14 -20.72 -4.91
C ASP A 234 9.98 -20.44 -3.40
N TYR A 235 10.76 -19.52 -2.84
CA TYR A 235 10.58 -19.06 -1.46
C TYR A 235 9.38 -18.12 -1.28
N LEU A 236 8.91 -17.48 -2.35
CA LEU A 236 7.86 -16.46 -2.30
C LEU A 236 6.54 -17.00 -1.69
N PRO A 237 5.97 -18.14 -2.13
CA PRO A 237 4.71 -18.65 -1.55
C PRO A 237 4.88 -19.17 -0.11
N LEU A 238 6.09 -19.58 0.27
CA LEU A 238 6.40 -19.97 1.64
C LEU A 238 6.31 -18.76 2.58
N TYR A 239 6.93 -17.65 2.21
CA TYR A 239 6.89 -16.42 3.01
C TYR A 239 5.49 -15.80 3.07
N ASP A 240 4.70 -15.91 2.00
CA ASP A 240 3.28 -15.52 2.05
C ASP A 240 2.51 -16.33 3.11
N ALA A 241 2.69 -17.65 3.10
CA ALA A 241 2.06 -18.53 4.08
C ALA A 241 2.54 -18.22 5.51
N GLU A 242 3.82 -17.85 5.69
CA GLU A 242 4.37 -17.47 6.98
C GLU A 242 3.73 -16.17 7.51
N CYS A 243 3.58 -15.14 6.69
CA CYS A 243 2.87 -13.91 7.09
C CYS A 243 1.41 -14.17 7.52
N ILE A 244 0.72 -15.06 6.81
CA ILE A 244 -0.65 -15.47 7.17
C ILE A 244 -0.65 -16.23 8.50
N MET A 245 0.34 -17.12 8.72
CA MET A 245 0.51 -17.84 9.97
C MET A 245 0.74 -16.89 11.16
N VAL A 246 1.58 -15.86 10.99
CA VAL A 246 1.77 -14.81 12.01
C VAL A 246 0.44 -14.13 12.36
N GLY A 247 -0.37 -13.77 11.36
CA GLY A 247 -1.70 -13.21 11.58
C GLY A 247 -2.63 -14.15 12.36
N SER A 248 -2.61 -15.45 12.03
CA SER A 248 -3.39 -16.48 12.74
C SER A 248 -2.93 -16.65 14.19
N GLU A 249 -1.62 -16.70 14.45
CA GLU A 249 -1.07 -16.78 15.81
C GLU A 249 -1.44 -15.55 16.64
N ILE A 250 -1.42 -14.35 16.04
CA ILE A 250 -1.85 -13.11 16.71
C ILE A 250 -3.34 -13.16 17.05
N ALA A 251 -4.19 -13.68 16.17
CA ALA A 251 -5.60 -13.87 16.51
C ALA A 251 -5.76 -14.83 17.72
N ASN A 252 -4.94 -15.87 17.81
CA ASN A 252 -4.97 -16.83 18.92
C ASN A 252 -4.48 -16.27 20.27
N ILE A 253 -3.77 -15.13 20.27
CA ILE A 253 -3.41 -14.40 21.51
C ILE A 253 -4.67 -13.95 22.25
N PHE A 254 -5.70 -13.51 21.52
CA PHE A 254 -6.84 -12.84 22.11
C PHE A 254 -7.99 -13.81 22.44
N PRO A 255 -8.46 -13.86 23.71
CA PRO A 255 -9.38 -14.88 24.19
C PRO A 255 -10.84 -14.69 23.71
N PHE A 256 -11.16 -13.54 23.13
CA PHE A 256 -12.50 -13.23 22.63
C PHE A 256 -12.76 -13.76 21.22
N PHE A 257 -11.72 -14.17 20.50
CA PHE A 257 -11.91 -14.84 19.22
C PHE A 257 -12.20 -16.32 19.43
N LYS A 258 -13.29 -16.79 18.82
CA LYS A 258 -13.53 -18.22 18.63
C LYS A 258 -12.95 -18.60 17.28
N ALA A 259 -12.19 -19.69 17.22
CA ALA A 259 -11.57 -20.17 15.97
C ALA A 259 -12.62 -20.33 14.85
N SER A 260 -13.82 -20.81 15.16
CA SER A 260 -14.94 -20.97 14.23
C SER A 260 -15.47 -19.68 13.62
N ASN A 261 -15.12 -18.52 14.18
CA ASN A 261 -15.61 -17.21 13.75
C ASN A 261 -14.50 -16.37 13.10
N ILE A 262 -13.33 -16.98 12.86
CA ILE A 262 -12.23 -16.36 12.14
C ILE A 262 -12.07 -17.10 10.83
N SER A 263 -11.75 -16.36 9.79
CA SER A 263 -11.45 -16.95 8.49
C SER A 263 -10.36 -16.19 7.77
N ILE A 264 -9.55 -16.92 7.01
CA ILE A 264 -8.53 -16.40 6.13
C ILE A 264 -9.16 -16.23 4.76
N VAL A 265 -9.25 -15.00 4.29
CA VAL A 265 -9.70 -14.68 2.93
C VAL A 265 -8.48 -14.44 2.07
N LEU A 266 -8.30 -15.26 1.05
CA LEU A 266 -7.23 -15.15 0.07
C LEU A 266 -7.77 -14.53 -1.22
N ASN A 267 -6.94 -13.72 -1.84
CA ASN A 267 -7.11 -13.26 -3.19
C ASN A 267 -5.74 -13.09 -3.87
N HIS A 268 -5.73 -12.85 -5.16
CA HIS A 268 -4.52 -12.53 -5.92
C HIS A 268 -4.85 -11.35 -6.84
N CYS A 269 -3.98 -10.34 -6.93
CA CYS A 269 -4.23 -9.19 -7.80
C CYS A 269 -4.51 -9.61 -9.24
N GLY A 270 -3.84 -10.66 -9.72
CA GLY A 270 -4.11 -11.23 -11.04
C GLY A 270 -5.53 -11.79 -11.22
N LEU A 271 -6.19 -12.28 -10.17
CA LEU A 271 -7.61 -12.66 -10.24
C LEU A 271 -8.49 -11.43 -10.34
N LEU A 272 -8.30 -10.45 -9.45
CA LEU A 272 -9.06 -9.21 -9.41
C LEU A 272 -8.97 -8.46 -10.75
N GLU A 273 -7.76 -8.21 -11.25
CA GLU A 273 -7.52 -7.53 -12.53
C GLU A 273 -8.16 -8.29 -13.69
N THR A 274 -8.06 -9.63 -13.70
CA THR A 274 -8.64 -10.46 -14.75
C THR A 274 -10.17 -10.44 -14.74
N VAL A 275 -10.81 -10.44 -13.56
CA VAL A 275 -12.26 -10.33 -13.42
C VAL A 275 -12.74 -8.96 -13.92
N LEU A 276 -12.07 -7.88 -13.51
CA LEU A 276 -12.44 -6.53 -13.93
C LEU A 276 -12.28 -6.34 -15.44
N GLU A 277 -11.20 -6.86 -16.03
CA GLU A 277 -10.98 -6.84 -17.47
C GLU A 277 -12.03 -7.67 -18.23
N TYR A 278 -12.40 -8.84 -17.70
CA TYR A 278 -13.45 -9.68 -18.29
C TYR A 278 -14.81 -8.99 -18.33
N CYS A 279 -15.17 -8.27 -17.26
CA CYS A 279 -16.40 -7.47 -17.21
C CYS A 279 -16.32 -6.17 -18.02
N GLY A 280 -15.20 -5.89 -18.71
CA GLY A 280 -15.04 -4.70 -19.56
C GLY A 280 -14.78 -3.40 -18.80
N ILE A 281 -14.26 -3.46 -17.56
CA ILE A 281 -13.87 -2.27 -16.81
C ILE A 281 -12.58 -1.69 -17.39
N GLU A 282 -12.58 -0.39 -17.69
CA GLU A 282 -11.42 0.29 -18.23
C GLU A 282 -10.27 0.37 -17.21
N SER A 283 -9.03 0.32 -17.72
CA SER A 283 -7.82 0.39 -16.88
C SER A 283 -7.78 1.63 -15.98
N ALA A 284 -8.28 2.78 -16.47
CA ALA A 284 -8.34 4.03 -15.73
C ALA A 284 -9.30 3.96 -14.51
N GLN A 285 -10.35 3.15 -14.58
CA GLN A 285 -11.37 3.02 -13.53
C GLN A 285 -11.07 1.84 -12.58
N THR A 286 -10.20 0.91 -12.98
CA THR A 286 -9.91 -0.34 -12.28
C THR A 286 -9.59 -0.13 -10.79
N LEU A 287 -8.77 0.87 -10.45
CA LEU A 287 -8.39 1.14 -9.06
C LEU A 287 -9.58 1.58 -8.19
N ILE A 288 -10.42 2.47 -8.72
CA ILE A 288 -11.60 3.01 -8.02
C ILE A 288 -12.65 1.91 -7.86
N VAL A 289 -12.89 1.11 -8.92
CA VAL A 289 -13.83 -0.02 -8.89
C VAL A 289 -13.37 -1.08 -7.89
N ALA A 290 -12.09 -1.49 -7.93
CA ALA A 290 -11.51 -2.45 -7.00
C ALA A 290 -11.67 -2.01 -5.54
N LYS A 291 -11.46 -0.72 -5.24
CA LYS A 291 -11.65 -0.17 -3.91
C LYS A 291 -13.09 -0.36 -3.42
N TYR A 292 -14.08 0.07 -4.20
CA TYR A 292 -15.49 -0.07 -3.79
C TYR A 292 -15.91 -1.54 -3.62
N LEU A 293 -15.41 -2.43 -4.48
CA LEU A 293 -15.66 -3.88 -4.36
C LEU A 293 -15.03 -4.48 -3.09
N SER A 294 -13.86 -3.99 -2.66
CA SER A 294 -13.21 -4.45 -1.42
C SER A 294 -13.97 -4.12 -0.14
N GLU A 295 -14.91 -3.17 -0.20
CA GLU A 295 -15.73 -2.77 0.96
C GLU A 295 -16.96 -3.67 1.18
N ILE A 296 -17.22 -4.61 0.26
CA ILE A 296 -18.39 -5.50 0.34
C ILE A 296 -18.32 -6.38 1.59
N GLY A 297 -19.34 -6.27 2.44
CA GLY A 297 -19.46 -7.01 3.70
C GLY A 297 -18.75 -6.37 4.90
N PHE A 298 -18.15 -5.18 4.70
CA PHE A 298 -17.66 -4.33 5.77
C PHE A 298 -18.62 -3.15 6.00
N ASN A 299 -18.72 -2.67 7.24
CA ASN A 299 -19.57 -1.52 7.59
C ASN A 299 -21.03 -1.62 7.08
N SER A 300 -21.58 -2.83 7.01
CA SER A 300 -22.92 -3.12 6.47
C SER A 300 -23.12 -2.77 4.99
N LYS A 301 -22.05 -2.51 4.22
CA LYS A 301 -22.14 -2.28 2.78
C LYS A 301 -22.39 -3.59 2.06
N THR A 302 -23.41 -3.60 1.21
CA THR A 302 -23.78 -4.73 0.37
C THR A 302 -23.34 -4.52 -1.07
N MET A 303 -23.32 -5.60 -1.87
CA MET A 303 -23.08 -5.49 -3.31
C MET A 303 -24.12 -4.58 -4.01
N ALA A 304 -25.35 -4.53 -3.51
CA ALA A 304 -26.37 -3.62 -4.05
C ALA A 304 -25.99 -2.14 -3.84
N ASP A 305 -25.45 -1.79 -2.67
CA ASP A 305 -24.99 -0.43 -2.36
C ASP A 305 -23.79 -0.05 -3.24
N VAL A 306 -22.84 -0.96 -3.41
CA VAL A 306 -21.66 -0.75 -4.27
C VAL A 306 -22.06 -0.56 -5.73
N LYS A 307 -22.98 -1.38 -6.26
CA LYS A 307 -23.51 -1.21 -7.61
C LYS A 307 -24.16 0.17 -7.81
N LEU A 308 -24.87 0.69 -6.81
CA LEU A 308 -25.48 2.02 -6.87
C LEU A 308 -24.40 3.10 -7.02
N ILE A 309 -23.34 3.03 -6.20
CA ILE A 309 -22.21 3.98 -6.25
C ILE A 309 -21.51 3.91 -7.61
N LEU A 310 -21.15 2.71 -8.07
CA LEU A 310 -20.48 2.51 -9.36
C LEU A 310 -21.28 3.04 -10.55
N LYS A 311 -22.61 2.93 -10.47
CA LYS A 311 -23.52 3.49 -11.48
C LYS A 311 -23.57 5.01 -11.44
N GLN A 312 -23.60 5.61 -10.25
CA GLN A 312 -23.76 7.06 -10.08
C GLN A 312 -22.46 7.83 -10.31
N GLU A 313 -21.33 7.32 -9.82
CA GLU A 313 -20.04 8.01 -9.88
C GLU A 313 -19.26 7.71 -11.16
N LEU A 314 -19.30 6.46 -11.63
CA LEU A 314 -18.48 6.00 -12.77
C LEU A 314 -19.30 5.73 -14.04
N ASN A 315 -20.62 5.91 -14.01
CA ASN A 315 -21.54 5.64 -15.12
C ASN A 315 -21.42 4.22 -15.71
N ILE A 316 -21.10 3.22 -14.87
CA ILE A 316 -20.98 1.83 -15.30
C ILE A 316 -22.38 1.27 -15.63
N SER A 317 -22.50 0.58 -16.77
CA SER A 317 -23.78 0.06 -17.25
C SER A 317 -24.32 -1.08 -16.38
N ASN A 318 -25.64 -1.22 -16.30
CA ASN A 318 -26.27 -2.30 -15.52
C ASN A 318 -25.85 -3.71 -15.99
N THR A 319 -25.52 -3.88 -17.28
CA THR A 319 -25.07 -5.17 -17.83
C THR A 319 -23.72 -5.57 -17.21
N VAL A 320 -22.76 -4.65 -17.19
CA VAL A 320 -21.44 -4.86 -16.57
C VAL A 320 -21.58 -5.10 -15.06
N LEU A 321 -22.44 -4.35 -14.38
CA LEU A 321 -22.69 -4.54 -12.94
C LEU A 321 -23.31 -5.92 -12.62
N ASN A 322 -24.17 -6.45 -13.50
CA ASN A 322 -24.76 -7.78 -13.33
C ASN A 322 -23.77 -8.90 -13.64
N GLU A 323 -22.79 -8.66 -14.52
CA GLU A 323 -21.68 -9.59 -14.74
C GLU A 323 -20.73 -9.61 -13.52
N LEU A 324 -20.35 -8.44 -12.99
CA LEU A 324 -19.51 -8.33 -11.80
C LEU A 324 -20.11 -9.07 -10.59
N ASP A 325 -21.43 -9.01 -10.43
CA ASP A 325 -22.16 -9.71 -9.35
C ASP A 325 -21.92 -11.21 -9.31
N GLN A 326 -21.69 -11.84 -10.48
CA GLN A 326 -21.48 -13.28 -10.56
C GLN A 326 -20.17 -13.71 -9.90
N PHE A 327 -19.23 -12.78 -9.78
CA PHE A 327 -17.92 -12.93 -9.14
C PHE A 327 -17.91 -12.57 -7.65
N ASP A 328 -19.03 -12.10 -7.08
CA ASP A 328 -19.17 -11.92 -5.63
C ASP A 328 -19.44 -13.26 -4.95
N PHE A 329 -18.37 -14.01 -4.70
CA PHE A 329 -18.45 -15.26 -3.98
C PHE A 329 -17.26 -15.48 -3.06
N ARG A 330 -17.45 -16.45 -2.17
CA ARG A 330 -16.50 -16.86 -1.17
C ARG A 330 -16.52 -18.38 -1.08
N LEU A 331 -15.55 -19.03 -1.69
CA LEU A 331 -15.51 -20.48 -1.88
C LEU A 331 -14.12 -21.02 -1.53
N ASP A 332 -14.02 -22.32 -1.26
CA ASP A 332 -12.75 -23.04 -1.23
C ASP A 332 -12.09 -23.07 -2.62
N ILE A 333 -10.80 -23.42 -2.67
CA ILE A 333 -9.99 -23.40 -3.90
C ILE A 333 -10.62 -24.22 -5.04
N SER A 334 -11.16 -25.40 -4.74
CA SER A 334 -11.72 -26.33 -5.73
C SER A 334 -13.00 -25.79 -6.35
N ASN A 335 -13.95 -25.36 -5.51
CA ASN A 335 -15.21 -24.79 -5.98
C ASN A 335 -15.02 -23.42 -6.65
N CYS A 336 -14.04 -22.63 -6.18
CA CYS A 336 -13.62 -21.38 -6.80
C CYS A 336 -13.14 -21.61 -8.24
N ALA A 337 -12.22 -22.58 -8.45
CA ALA A 337 -11.75 -22.96 -9.78
C ALA A 337 -12.88 -23.39 -10.71
N ALA A 338 -13.76 -24.28 -10.24
CA ALA A 338 -14.91 -24.75 -11.02
C ALA A 338 -15.85 -23.59 -11.41
N LYS A 339 -16.09 -22.64 -10.50
CA LYS A 339 -16.94 -21.48 -10.77
C LYS A 339 -16.31 -20.54 -11.80
N PHE A 340 -15.00 -20.26 -11.71
CA PHE A 340 -14.30 -19.47 -12.72
C PHE A 340 -14.32 -20.11 -14.11
N HIS A 341 -14.07 -21.42 -14.20
CA HIS A 341 -14.13 -22.17 -15.46
C HIS A 341 -15.53 -22.13 -16.09
N LYS A 342 -16.59 -22.15 -15.27
CA LYS A 342 -17.97 -22.00 -15.74
C LYS A 342 -18.29 -20.58 -16.23
N LEU A 343 -17.85 -19.55 -15.50
CA LEU A 343 -18.18 -18.15 -15.79
C LEU A 343 -17.37 -17.59 -16.98
N MET A 344 -16.13 -18.07 -17.16
CA MET A 344 -15.19 -17.56 -18.17
C MET A 344 -14.87 -18.62 -19.23
N LEU A 345 -15.84 -19.49 -19.54
CA LEU A 345 -15.70 -20.50 -20.59
C LEU A 345 -15.26 -19.84 -21.91
N ASP A 346 -14.30 -20.45 -22.60
CA ASP A 346 -13.72 -19.97 -23.87
C ASP A 346 -13.01 -18.60 -23.81
N SER A 347 -12.85 -18.00 -22.63
CA SER A 347 -12.11 -16.75 -22.47
C SER A 347 -10.59 -17.00 -22.46
N PRO A 348 -9.79 -16.24 -23.24
CA PRO A 348 -8.33 -16.34 -23.19
C PRO A 348 -7.76 -15.91 -21.82
N LEU A 349 -8.56 -15.22 -21.02
CA LEU A 349 -8.21 -14.73 -19.69
C LEU A 349 -8.16 -15.85 -18.64
N LEU A 350 -8.79 -17.00 -18.90
CA LEU A 350 -8.83 -18.12 -17.96
C LEU A 350 -7.44 -18.64 -17.59
N VAL A 351 -6.46 -18.55 -18.51
CA VAL A 351 -5.06 -18.92 -18.25
C VAL A 351 -4.44 -18.09 -17.11
N ARG A 352 -4.79 -16.81 -17.01
CA ARG A 352 -4.32 -15.95 -15.91
C ARG A 352 -4.97 -16.34 -14.58
N VAL A 353 -6.24 -16.74 -14.63
CA VAL A 353 -6.98 -17.24 -13.46
C VAL A 353 -6.34 -18.53 -12.96
N ASP A 354 -6.09 -19.50 -13.84
CA ASP A 354 -5.48 -20.79 -13.48
C ASP A 354 -4.08 -20.60 -12.88
N ALA A 355 -3.27 -19.70 -13.44
CA ALA A 355 -1.95 -19.38 -12.88
C ALA A 355 -2.05 -18.81 -11.45
N ALA A 356 -3.00 -17.90 -11.20
CA ALA A 356 -3.21 -17.33 -9.88
C ALA A 356 -3.79 -18.35 -8.89
N LEU A 357 -4.75 -19.19 -9.30
CA LEU A 357 -5.32 -20.24 -8.45
C LEU A 357 -4.26 -21.29 -8.09
N LYS A 358 -3.41 -21.69 -9.04
CA LYS A 358 -2.28 -22.60 -8.76
C LYS A 358 -1.29 -22.02 -7.76
N TYR A 359 -1.06 -20.70 -7.83
CA TYR A 359 -0.24 -20.00 -6.83
C TYR A 359 -0.88 -20.06 -5.44
N LEU A 360 -2.18 -19.76 -5.34
CA LEU A 360 -2.92 -19.83 -4.08
C LEU A 360 -2.97 -21.25 -3.50
N GLU A 361 -3.11 -22.27 -4.35
CA GLU A 361 -3.07 -23.68 -3.95
C GLU A 361 -1.74 -24.04 -3.26
N LEU A 362 -0.62 -23.54 -3.77
CA LEU A 362 0.69 -23.74 -3.17
C LEU A 362 0.81 -23.06 -1.79
N VAL A 363 0.26 -21.85 -1.64
CA VAL A 363 0.20 -21.15 -0.34
C VAL A 363 -0.68 -21.94 0.65
N ILE A 364 -1.85 -22.42 0.22
CA ILE A 364 -2.76 -23.24 1.04
C ILE A 364 -2.08 -24.53 1.49
N LYS A 365 -1.28 -25.15 0.62
CA LYS A 365 -0.47 -26.33 0.98
C LYS A 365 0.50 -26.02 2.12
N TYR A 366 1.23 -24.91 2.07
CA TYR A 366 2.12 -24.50 3.16
C TYR A 366 1.36 -24.18 4.45
N LEU A 367 0.21 -23.50 4.37
CA LEU A 367 -0.64 -23.24 5.53
C LEU A 367 -1.12 -24.53 6.22
N THR A 368 -1.42 -25.56 5.42
CA THR A 368 -1.78 -26.88 5.93
C THR A 368 -0.60 -27.54 6.65
N LEU A 369 0.62 -27.42 6.11
CA LEU A 369 1.85 -27.91 6.74
C LEU A 369 2.22 -27.13 8.02
N PHE A 370 1.87 -25.85 8.10
CA PHE A 370 1.99 -25.04 9.31
C PHE A 370 0.87 -25.30 10.34
N GLU A 371 -0.01 -26.26 10.07
CA GLU A 371 -1.13 -26.65 10.95
C GLU A 371 -2.10 -25.49 11.27
N VAL A 372 -2.30 -24.59 10.31
CA VAL A 372 -3.28 -23.50 10.44
C VAL A 372 -4.69 -24.09 10.45
N LYS A 373 -5.39 -23.95 11.58
CA LYS A 373 -6.73 -24.51 11.80
C LYS A 373 -7.88 -23.59 11.34
N THR A 374 -7.55 -22.39 10.88
CA THR A 374 -8.53 -21.38 10.47
C THR A 374 -9.07 -21.69 9.09
N ASP A 375 -10.38 -21.54 8.88
CA ASP A 375 -11.01 -21.78 7.58
C ASP A 375 -10.46 -20.82 6.52
N ILE A 376 -10.04 -21.37 5.39
CA ILE A 376 -9.48 -20.63 4.25
C ILE A 376 -10.51 -20.56 3.14
N VAL A 377 -10.74 -19.35 2.62
CA VAL A 377 -11.65 -19.08 1.52
C VAL A 377 -10.99 -18.17 0.49
N ILE A 378 -11.47 -18.20 -0.74
CA ILE A 378 -11.04 -17.32 -1.82
C ILE A 378 -12.17 -16.38 -2.17
N SER A 379 -11.88 -15.09 -2.25
CA SER A 379 -12.83 -14.07 -2.68
C SER A 379 -12.19 -13.12 -3.70
N PRO A 380 -12.70 -13.05 -4.95
CA PRO A 380 -12.07 -12.27 -6.03
C PRO A 380 -11.99 -10.77 -5.78
N PHE A 381 -12.87 -10.23 -4.92
CA PHE A 381 -12.95 -8.80 -4.59
C PHE A 381 -12.28 -8.42 -3.27
N SER A 382 -11.72 -9.38 -2.55
CA SER A 382 -11.00 -9.16 -1.30
C SER A 382 -9.63 -8.49 -1.56
N GLY A 383 -9.23 -7.55 -0.73
CA GLY A 383 -7.95 -6.87 -0.80
C GLY A 383 -8.06 -5.35 -0.68
N GLN A 384 -7.99 -4.85 0.56
CA GLN A 384 -7.84 -3.41 0.78
C GLN A 384 -6.50 -2.91 0.23
N THR A 385 -6.50 -1.71 -0.36
CA THR A 385 -5.28 -1.09 -0.93
C THR A 385 -4.61 -2.01 -1.96
N ALA A 386 -5.39 -2.73 -2.78
CA ALA A 386 -4.87 -3.67 -3.78
C ALA A 386 -3.83 -3.06 -4.74
N HIS A 387 -3.86 -1.74 -4.94
CA HIS A 387 -2.88 -1.01 -5.74
C HIS A 387 -1.44 -1.09 -5.21
N PHE A 388 -1.21 -1.36 -3.93
CA PHE A 388 0.12 -1.61 -3.36
C PHE A 388 0.66 -3.01 -3.68
N TYR A 389 -0.25 -3.96 -3.90
CA TYR A 389 0.08 -5.39 -3.99
C TYR A 389 0.03 -5.94 -5.43
N LYS A 390 0.08 -5.05 -6.43
CA LYS A 390 -0.02 -5.41 -7.86
C LYS A 390 0.89 -6.58 -8.22
N GLY A 391 0.32 -7.59 -8.87
CA GLY A 391 1.00 -8.82 -9.26
C GLY A 391 1.35 -9.77 -8.11
N GLY A 392 0.81 -9.53 -6.91
CA GLY A 392 1.04 -10.35 -5.71
C GLY A 392 -0.23 -10.98 -5.14
N ILE A 393 -0.03 -11.80 -4.11
CA ILE A 393 -1.11 -12.29 -3.25
C ILE A 393 -1.65 -11.16 -2.37
N LEU A 394 -2.94 -11.25 -2.08
CA LEU A 394 -3.68 -10.44 -1.12
C LEU A 394 -4.27 -11.40 -0.09
N PHE A 395 -4.20 -11.06 1.18
CA PHE A 395 -4.85 -11.85 2.21
C PHE A 395 -5.39 -10.99 3.33
N GLU A 396 -6.51 -11.44 3.90
CA GLU A 396 -7.19 -10.80 5.00
C GLU A 396 -7.55 -11.85 6.05
N LEU A 397 -7.44 -11.49 7.32
CA LEU A 397 -7.99 -12.28 8.40
C LEU A 397 -9.20 -11.55 8.96
N VAL A 398 -10.37 -12.15 8.85
CA VAL A 398 -11.64 -11.50 9.20
C VAL A 398 -12.37 -12.25 10.30
N HIS A 399 -13.02 -11.49 11.18
CA HIS A 399 -13.89 -11.97 12.23
C HIS A 399 -15.37 -11.76 11.88
N GLY A 400 -16.15 -12.84 11.95
CA GLY A 400 -17.60 -12.83 11.72
C GLY A 400 -18.03 -12.94 10.26
N ASP A 401 -19.26 -13.43 10.03
CA ASP A 401 -19.76 -13.72 8.67
C ASP A 401 -20.52 -12.54 8.04
N LYS A 402 -21.49 -11.96 8.76
CA LYS A 402 -22.38 -10.91 8.25
C LYS A 402 -21.79 -9.50 8.34
N ASN A 403 -21.26 -9.15 9.51
CA ASN A 403 -20.58 -7.88 9.75
C ASN A 403 -19.11 -8.18 10.02
N ARG A 404 -18.33 -8.23 8.93
CA ARG A 404 -16.93 -8.64 8.99
C ARG A 404 -16.12 -7.54 9.65
N SER A 405 -15.26 -7.93 10.58
CA SER A 405 -14.27 -7.04 11.18
C SER A 405 -12.88 -7.54 10.83
N ILE A 406 -12.01 -6.66 10.39
CA ILE A 406 -10.65 -7.02 9.97
C ILE A 406 -9.77 -7.17 11.22
N ILE A 407 -9.06 -8.29 11.29
CA ILE A 407 -8.01 -8.54 12.28
C ILE A 407 -6.65 -8.09 11.72
N CYS A 408 -6.34 -8.53 10.50
CA CYS A 408 -5.14 -8.10 9.78
C CYS A 408 -5.37 -8.17 8.27
N VAL A 409 -4.60 -7.38 7.53
CA VAL A 409 -4.57 -7.37 6.06
C VAL A 409 -3.12 -7.42 5.64
N GLY A 410 -2.83 -8.16 4.58
CA GLY A 410 -1.49 -8.22 4.04
C GLY A 410 -1.48 -8.57 2.56
N GLY A 411 -0.27 -8.60 2.04
CA GLY A 411 -0.04 -8.95 0.66
C GLY A 411 1.40 -8.73 0.24
N ARG A 412 1.71 -9.15 -0.98
CA ARG A 412 3.03 -8.96 -1.58
C ARG A 412 3.12 -7.64 -2.33
N TYR A 413 4.06 -6.79 -1.96
CA TYR A 413 4.21 -5.43 -2.48
C TYR A 413 5.57 -5.19 -3.18
N GLY A 414 6.18 -6.23 -3.76
CA GLY A 414 7.41 -6.08 -4.56
C GLY A 414 7.29 -5.09 -5.73
N ARG A 415 6.10 -4.99 -6.35
CA ARG A 415 5.83 -4.00 -7.41
C ARG A 415 5.89 -2.57 -6.88
N LEU A 416 5.38 -2.32 -5.67
CA LEU A 416 5.46 -1.02 -5.02
C LEU A 416 6.92 -0.60 -4.79
N ILE A 417 7.78 -1.52 -4.37
CA ILE A 417 9.22 -1.28 -4.23
C ILE A 417 9.82 -0.85 -5.57
N GLN A 418 9.47 -1.54 -6.66
CA GLN A 418 9.92 -1.20 -8.01
C GLN A 418 9.45 0.18 -8.48
N GLU A 419 8.20 0.55 -8.22
CA GLU A 419 7.63 1.86 -8.58
C GLU A 419 8.28 3.01 -7.78
N LEU A 420 8.69 2.76 -6.53
CA LEU A 420 9.29 3.76 -5.64
C LEU A 420 10.82 3.87 -5.74
N ALA A 421 11.49 2.83 -6.26
CA ALA A 421 12.93 2.82 -6.41
C ALA A 421 13.39 3.85 -7.45
N ARG A 422 14.38 4.66 -7.07
CA ARG A 422 15.07 5.58 -7.99
C ARG A 422 16.46 5.04 -8.25
N ASN A 423 16.82 4.90 -9.53
CA ASN A 423 18.18 4.58 -9.98
C ASN A 423 18.70 3.16 -9.63
N ARG A 424 17.82 2.19 -9.35
CA ARG A 424 18.17 0.77 -9.23
C ARG A 424 17.47 -0.03 -10.31
N SER A 425 18.15 -1.06 -10.82
CA SER A 425 17.54 -1.95 -11.81
C SER A 425 16.44 -2.80 -11.15
N PRO A 426 15.30 -3.07 -11.83
CA PRO A 426 14.23 -3.90 -11.25
C PRO A 426 14.70 -5.28 -10.80
N LYS A 427 15.71 -5.85 -11.46
CA LYS A 427 16.31 -7.15 -11.13
C LYS A 427 17.18 -7.14 -9.87
N SER A 428 17.54 -5.96 -9.36
CA SER A 428 18.38 -5.80 -8.17
C SER A 428 17.58 -5.41 -6.93
N LEU A 429 16.25 -5.29 -7.07
CA LEU A 429 15.36 -4.85 -6.01
C LEU A 429 14.79 -6.07 -5.29
N PRO A 430 14.66 -6.01 -3.95
CA PRO A 430 14.05 -7.08 -3.20
C PRO A 430 12.55 -7.16 -3.48
N ASN A 431 11.97 -8.31 -3.18
CA ASN A 431 10.54 -8.49 -3.04
C ASN A 431 10.17 -8.43 -1.55
N ALA A 432 8.92 -8.15 -1.24
CA ALA A 432 8.46 -8.17 0.14
C ALA A 432 6.99 -8.56 0.24
N VAL A 433 6.68 -9.29 1.29
CA VAL A 433 5.31 -9.60 1.74
C VAL A 433 5.17 -9.15 3.17
N GLY A 434 4.03 -8.56 3.50
CA GLY A 434 3.79 -8.04 4.84
C GLY A 434 2.36 -8.20 5.28
N VAL A 435 2.16 -8.10 6.59
CA VAL A 435 0.87 -8.13 7.26
C VAL A 435 0.78 -6.95 8.22
N ARG A 436 -0.29 -6.18 8.06
CA ARG A 436 -0.68 -5.06 8.92
C ARG A 436 -1.81 -5.49 9.84
N ILE A 437 -1.64 -5.25 11.13
CA ILE A 437 -2.60 -5.65 12.16
C ILE A 437 -3.52 -4.49 12.52
N ALA A 438 -4.83 -4.76 12.58
CA ALA A 438 -5.86 -3.80 12.95
C ALA A 438 -5.86 -3.55 14.48
N TRP A 439 -4.81 -2.87 14.96
CA TRP A 439 -4.59 -2.61 16.38
C TRP A 439 -5.79 -1.97 17.08
N ASP A 440 -6.40 -0.94 16.48
CA ASP A 440 -7.53 -0.25 17.10
C ASP A 440 -8.73 -1.18 17.32
N PHE A 441 -9.01 -2.08 16.37
CA PHE A 441 -10.07 -3.06 16.51
C PHE A 441 -9.75 -4.06 17.64
N LEU A 442 -8.54 -4.60 17.65
CA LEU A 442 -8.09 -5.56 18.66
C LEU A 442 -8.09 -4.97 20.06
N PHE A 443 -7.51 -3.78 20.22
CA PHE A 443 -7.39 -3.12 21.51
C PHE A 443 -8.76 -2.69 22.06
N ASN A 444 -9.62 -2.08 21.24
CA ASN A 444 -10.96 -1.69 21.68
C ASN A 444 -11.82 -2.90 22.04
N THR A 445 -11.67 -4.01 21.31
CA THR A 445 -12.38 -5.27 21.62
C THR A 445 -11.84 -5.91 22.90
N LEU A 446 -10.52 -5.90 23.11
CA LEU A 446 -9.90 -6.36 24.35
C LEU A 446 -10.36 -5.53 25.55
N LYS A 447 -10.43 -4.21 25.42
CA LYS A 447 -10.95 -3.31 26.46
C LYS A 447 -12.41 -3.64 26.81
N ARG A 448 -13.27 -3.85 25.81
CA ARG A 448 -14.66 -4.29 26.00
C ARG A 448 -14.72 -5.65 26.70
N TYR A 449 -13.92 -6.62 26.26
CA TYR A 449 -13.81 -7.93 26.89
C TYR A 449 -13.46 -7.80 28.38
N GLN A 450 -12.43 -7.02 28.73
CA GLN A 450 -12.08 -6.81 30.14
C GLN A 450 -13.17 -6.12 30.96
N SER A 451 -13.89 -5.16 30.38
CA SER A 451 -14.96 -4.46 31.09
C SER A 451 -16.10 -5.39 31.51
N ILE A 452 -16.40 -6.41 30.69
CA ILE A 452 -17.41 -7.44 30.99
C ILE A 452 -16.97 -8.24 32.24
N PHE A 453 -15.70 -8.63 32.33
CA PHE A 453 -15.19 -9.42 33.48
C PHE A 453 -14.92 -8.59 34.74
N LYS A 454 -14.83 -7.26 34.65
CA LYS A 454 -14.72 -6.38 35.83
C LYS A 454 -16.07 -6.17 36.54
N GLN A 455 -17.19 -6.32 35.84
CA GLN A 455 -18.54 -6.06 36.38
C GLN A 455 -19.18 -7.28 37.08
N ASP A 456 -18.65 -8.49 36.90
CA ASP A 456 -19.26 -9.72 37.42
C ASP A 456 -18.78 -10.11 38.83
N GLY A 457 -19.37 -9.43 39.82
CA GLY A 457 -19.79 -10.05 41.09
C GLY A 457 -21.23 -10.59 41.05
N ARG A 458 -21.94 -10.47 39.92
CA ARG A 458 -23.32 -10.96 39.71
C ARG A 458 -23.36 -11.79 38.43
N LYS A 459 -23.55 -13.10 38.57
CA LYS A 459 -23.73 -14.04 37.45
C LYS A 459 -24.88 -13.54 36.55
N ASN A 460 -24.56 -13.11 35.34
CA ASN A 460 -25.52 -12.83 34.28
C ASN A 460 -25.27 -13.77 33.08
N ASP A 461 -26.34 -14.21 32.41
CA ASP A 461 -26.33 -15.12 31.24
C ASP A 461 -25.45 -14.62 30.06
N LYS A 462 -25.12 -13.32 30.01
CA LYS A 462 -24.18 -12.75 29.01
C LYS A 462 -22.73 -13.24 29.19
N SER A 463 -22.36 -13.66 30.40
CA SER A 463 -21.05 -14.27 30.70
C SER A 463 -20.89 -15.67 30.10
N GLU A 464 -21.99 -16.37 29.78
CA GLU A 464 -21.92 -17.69 29.11
C GLU A 464 -21.50 -17.59 27.64
N LYS A 465 -21.81 -16.47 26.97
CA LYS A 465 -21.44 -16.25 25.56
C LYS A 465 -19.91 -16.11 25.40
N TYR A 466 -19.28 -15.49 26.40
CA TYR A 466 -17.84 -15.39 26.61
C TYR A 466 -17.44 -16.35 27.74
N LYS A 467 -17.53 -17.67 27.49
CA LYS A 467 -16.94 -18.64 28.40
C LYS A 467 -15.54 -18.16 28.76
N ARG A 468 -15.22 -18.18 30.06
CA ARG A 468 -13.87 -18.01 30.59
C ARG A 468 -13.06 -19.17 30.03
N ALA A 469 -12.69 -19.06 28.75
CA ALA A 469 -11.89 -20.04 28.08
C ALA A 469 -10.59 -20.01 28.88
N SER A 470 -10.38 -21.08 29.62
CA SER A 470 -9.14 -21.41 30.29
C SER A 470 -8.09 -21.61 29.18
N ILE A 471 -7.67 -20.53 28.54
CA ILE A 471 -6.57 -20.53 27.58
C ILE A 471 -5.34 -20.22 28.41
N LYS A 472 -4.52 -21.26 28.58
CA LYS A 472 -3.34 -21.36 29.45
C LYS A 472 -2.21 -20.35 29.15
N THR A 473 -2.39 -19.31 28.33
CA THR A 473 -1.23 -18.58 27.79
C THR A 473 -1.01 -17.19 28.37
N ILE A 474 -2.04 -16.36 28.60
CA ILE A 474 -1.84 -14.95 29.00
C ILE A 474 -2.92 -14.48 30.00
N ASP A 475 -2.51 -14.12 31.22
CA ASP A 475 -3.37 -13.39 32.16
C ASP A 475 -3.47 -11.94 31.69
N TRP A 476 -4.63 -11.47 31.23
CA TRP A 476 -4.80 -10.10 30.71
C TRP A 476 -4.93 -9.03 31.81
N LYS A 477 -4.92 -9.40 33.08
CA LYS A 477 -4.87 -8.40 34.17
C LYS A 477 -3.53 -7.66 34.11
N VAL A 478 -3.62 -6.33 34.11
CA VAL A 478 -2.46 -5.44 34.19
C VAL A 478 -2.39 -4.83 35.58
N GLN A 479 -1.16 -4.68 36.08
CA GLN A 479 -0.84 -4.07 37.36
C GLN A 479 0.19 -2.96 37.12
N LYS A 480 0.03 -1.80 37.77
CA LYS A 480 0.96 -0.68 37.61
C LYS A 480 2.35 -0.99 38.20
N CYS A 481 2.34 -1.65 39.36
CA CYS A 481 3.54 -2.06 40.07
C CYS A 481 3.21 -3.28 40.94
N ASP A 482 4.26 -3.92 41.46
CA ASP A 482 4.13 -5.12 42.27
C ASP A 482 3.69 -4.80 43.70
N ILE A 483 4.20 -3.68 44.24
CA ILE A 483 4.01 -3.25 45.62
C ILE A 483 3.74 -1.74 45.66
N VAL A 484 2.73 -1.34 46.43
CA VAL A 484 2.48 0.07 46.71
C VAL A 484 2.70 0.38 48.20
N LEU A 485 3.41 1.46 48.48
CA LEU A 485 3.69 1.93 49.83
C LEU A 485 2.59 2.88 50.31
N GLY A 486 1.95 2.52 51.43
CA GLY A 486 1.01 3.37 52.15
C GLY A 486 1.69 4.11 53.29
N ILE A 487 1.73 5.44 53.23
CA ILE A 487 2.22 6.32 54.30
C ILE A 487 1.10 7.11 55.00
N PHE A 488 1.11 7.13 56.33
CA PHE A 488 0.18 7.95 57.12
C PHE A 488 0.74 9.33 57.49
N THR A 489 2.02 9.57 57.26
CA THR A 489 2.70 10.82 57.67
C THR A 489 3.76 11.22 56.65
N THR A 490 3.77 12.49 56.26
CA THR A 490 4.71 13.05 55.27
C THR A 490 6.16 13.09 55.76
N ASN A 491 6.41 13.09 57.07
CA ASN A 491 7.76 13.02 57.62
C ASN A 491 8.54 11.77 57.17
N LEU A 492 7.84 10.66 56.91
CA LEU A 492 8.46 9.41 56.44
C LEU A 492 9.03 9.53 55.02
N LEU A 493 8.54 10.48 54.20
CA LEU A 493 9.02 10.71 52.83
C LEU A 493 10.47 11.20 52.78
N LYS A 494 10.98 11.84 53.85
CA LYS A 494 12.31 12.44 53.86
C LYS A 494 13.44 11.40 53.90
N GLU A 495 13.29 10.34 54.69
CA GLU A 495 14.37 9.39 54.95
C GLU A 495 13.94 7.92 54.83
N VAL A 496 12.76 7.56 55.35
CA VAL A 496 12.32 6.17 55.49
C VAL A 496 11.82 5.59 54.17
N VAL A 497 10.93 6.30 53.47
CA VAL A 497 10.37 5.84 52.20
C VAL A 497 11.44 5.69 51.10
N PRO A 498 12.37 6.64 50.88
CA PRO A 498 13.43 6.48 49.89
C PRO A 498 14.34 5.28 50.20
N TYR A 499 14.62 5.02 51.48
CA TYR A 499 15.40 3.86 51.90
C TYR A 499 14.71 2.54 51.53
N ILE A 500 13.40 2.43 51.79
CA ILE A 500 12.62 1.21 51.48
C ILE A 500 12.49 1.02 49.96
N LEU A 501 12.16 2.08 49.22
CA LEU A 501 12.07 2.02 47.76
C LEU A 501 13.38 1.54 47.14
N ARG A 502 14.52 2.08 47.58
CA ARG A 502 15.83 1.63 47.13
C ARG A 502 16.03 0.13 47.37
N GLN A 503 15.64 -0.38 48.53
CA GLN A 503 15.78 -1.81 48.86
C GLN A 503 14.88 -2.68 47.98
N LEU A 504 13.62 -2.28 47.78
CA LEU A 504 12.69 -3.00 46.91
C LEU A 504 13.15 -3.00 45.44
N TRP A 505 13.59 -1.85 44.92
CA TRP A 505 14.12 -1.75 43.56
C TRP A 505 15.42 -2.54 43.40
N SER A 506 16.32 -2.52 44.40
CA SER A 506 17.55 -3.34 44.36
C SER A 506 17.28 -4.84 44.41
N ALA A 507 16.12 -5.24 44.95
CA ALA A 507 15.64 -6.61 44.93
C ALA A 507 14.88 -6.98 43.63
N GLY A 508 14.72 -6.04 42.70
CA GLY A 508 14.07 -6.25 41.40
C GLY A 508 12.54 -6.10 41.41
N TYR A 509 11.93 -5.58 42.47
CA TYR A 509 10.49 -5.34 42.53
C TYR A 509 10.10 -3.96 42.00
N SER A 510 8.98 -3.87 41.27
CA SER A 510 8.38 -2.60 40.93
C SER A 510 7.59 -2.06 42.13
N ALA A 511 7.99 -0.90 42.66
CA ALA A 511 7.37 -0.28 43.83
C ALA A 511 7.10 1.21 43.65
N ASP A 512 5.95 1.69 44.15
CA ASP A 512 5.52 3.10 44.09
C ASP A 512 4.86 3.53 45.42
N VAL A 513 4.64 4.83 45.62
CA VAL A 513 4.09 5.42 46.85
C VAL A 513 2.74 6.09 46.59
N ILE A 514 1.75 5.83 47.46
CA ILE A 514 0.43 6.49 47.38
C ILE A 514 0.56 7.97 47.74
N LYS A 515 -0.02 8.84 46.90
CA LYS A 515 0.04 10.29 47.10
C LYS A 515 -1.10 10.77 48.00
N ASN A 516 -0.71 11.33 49.16
CA ASN A 516 -1.57 12.20 49.98
C ASN A 516 -2.96 11.62 50.34
N LYS A 517 -3.00 10.36 50.77
CA LYS A 517 -4.19 9.71 51.32
C LYS A 517 -3.99 9.48 52.82
N LEU A 518 -4.98 9.86 53.62
CA LEU A 518 -4.88 9.79 55.08
C LEU A 518 -5.58 8.52 55.63
N SER A 519 -6.56 7.99 54.89
CA SER A 519 -7.30 6.79 55.28
C SER A 519 -6.71 5.53 54.65
N VAL A 520 -6.68 4.46 55.44
CA VAL A 520 -6.37 3.09 55.01
C VAL A 520 -7.29 2.64 53.87
N GLU A 521 -8.56 3.03 53.92
CA GLU A 521 -9.56 2.64 52.92
C GLU A 521 -9.34 3.33 51.57
N GLU A 522 -9.01 4.63 51.59
CA GLU A 522 -8.66 5.39 50.38
C GLU A 522 -7.42 4.80 49.71
N MET A 523 -6.41 4.44 50.51
CA MET A 523 -5.20 3.77 50.02
C MET A 523 -5.49 2.42 49.38
N MET A 524 -6.38 1.64 49.99
CA MET A 524 -6.81 0.36 49.42
C MET A 524 -7.61 0.54 48.13
N ASN A 525 -8.44 1.57 48.05
CA ASN A 525 -9.20 1.87 46.83
C ASN A 525 -8.28 2.30 45.69
N GLU A 526 -7.31 3.17 45.93
CA GLU A 526 -6.31 3.57 44.93
C GLU A 526 -5.44 2.38 44.47
N ALA A 527 -5.05 1.50 45.39
CA ALA A 527 -4.34 0.27 45.02
C ALA A 527 -5.20 -0.68 44.18
N LYS A 528 -6.50 -0.81 44.49
CA LYS A 528 -7.44 -1.59 43.68
C LYS A 528 -7.67 -0.99 42.30
N GLU A 529 -7.80 0.34 42.20
CA GLU A 529 -7.93 1.06 40.92
C GLU A 529 -6.73 0.81 40.00
N ASN A 530 -5.52 0.75 40.59
CA ASN A 530 -4.28 0.44 39.90
C ASN A 530 -4.00 -1.08 39.75
N ASN A 531 -4.95 -1.94 40.14
CA ASN A 531 -4.82 -3.42 40.16
C ASN A 531 -3.57 -3.93 40.88
N VAL A 532 -3.09 -3.22 41.89
CA VAL A 532 -1.92 -3.64 42.67
C VAL A 532 -2.36 -4.71 43.66
N LYS A 533 -1.67 -5.85 43.67
CA LYS A 533 -2.02 -6.98 44.53
C LYS A 533 -1.59 -6.78 45.98
N ARG A 534 -0.53 -6.00 46.23
CA ARG A 534 0.10 -5.89 47.56
C ARG A 534 0.31 -4.44 47.98
N ILE A 535 -0.07 -4.12 49.21
CA ILE A 535 0.15 -2.81 49.83
C ILE A 535 1.02 -3.00 51.07
N LEU A 536 2.11 -2.23 51.16
CA LEU A 536 2.96 -2.18 52.33
C LEU A 536 2.69 -0.88 53.11
N PHE A 537 2.00 -1.00 54.24
CA PHE A 537 1.76 0.14 55.12
C PHE A 537 2.95 0.38 56.05
N ILE A 538 3.45 1.61 56.06
CA ILE A 538 4.55 2.04 56.94
C ILE A 538 3.96 2.70 58.18
N LYS A 539 4.23 2.15 59.35
CA LYS A 539 3.75 2.71 60.63
C LYS A 539 4.47 4.04 60.95
N ALA A 540 3.76 5.00 61.52
CA ALA A 540 4.25 6.37 61.75
C ALA A 540 5.52 6.47 62.64
N GLN A 541 5.76 5.50 63.53
CA GLN A 541 6.93 5.46 64.41
C GLN A 541 8.19 4.89 63.75
N ALA A 542 8.13 4.51 62.47
CA ALA A 542 9.29 4.00 61.74
C ALA A 542 10.35 5.10 61.54
N THR A 543 11.60 4.80 61.92
CA THR A 543 12.75 5.71 61.74
C THR A 543 13.90 4.98 61.06
N LEU A 544 14.75 5.73 60.35
CA LEU A 544 15.87 5.16 59.57
C LEU A 544 16.83 4.34 60.45
N LYS A 545 17.06 4.75 61.70
CA LYS A 545 17.91 4.01 62.66
C LYS A 545 17.33 2.63 63.00
N THR A 546 16.01 2.54 63.13
CA THR A 546 15.29 1.30 63.46
C THR A 546 15.32 0.31 62.28
N LEU A 547 15.29 0.83 61.04
CA LEU A 547 15.30 0.04 59.81
C LEU A 547 16.68 -0.47 59.37
N LYS A 548 17.76 0.19 59.82
CA LYS A 548 19.16 -0.21 59.55
C LYS A 548 19.74 -1.16 60.60
N SER A 549 18.99 -1.45 61.68
CA SER A 549 19.44 -2.38 62.71
C SER A 549 19.45 -3.81 62.18
N SER A 550 20.56 -4.52 62.37
CA SER A 550 20.73 -5.94 61.99
C SER A 550 20.08 -6.92 63.00
N LYS A 551 19.48 -6.43 64.09
CA LYS A 551 18.81 -7.25 65.11
C LYS A 551 17.30 -7.18 64.92
N LEU A 552 16.62 -8.33 65.02
CA LEU A 552 15.16 -8.43 65.05
C LEU A 552 14.61 -7.54 66.17
N ASN A 553 13.88 -6.49 65.79
CA ASN A 553 13.26 -5.58 66.75
C ASN A 553 11.89 -6.13 67.17
N LYS A 554 11.52 -5.94 68.45
CA LYS A 554 10.16 -6.27 68.94
C LYS A 554 9.06 -5.47 68.23
N TYR A 555 9.43 -4.29 67.70
CA TYR A 555 8.55 -3.44 66.90
C TYR A 555 8.69 -3.77 65.42
N LYS A 556 7.59 -4.22 64.81
CA LYS A 556 7.50 -4.49 63.37
C LYS A 556 7.03 -3.23 62.62
N PRO A 557 7.90 -2.56 61.85
CA PRO A 557 7.62 -1.27 61.24
C PRO A 557 6.65 -1.35 60.04
N PHE A 558 6.47 -2.55 59.47
CA PHE A 558 5.66 -2.74 58.25
C PHE A 558 4.46 -3.63 58.49
N ARG A 559 3.37 -3.31 57.79
CA ARG A 559 2.20 -4.19 57.61
C ARG A 559 2.00 -4.43 56.12
N LEU A 560 2.32 -5.63 55.66
CA LEU A 560 2.07 -6.07 54.30
C LEU A 560 0.67 -6.65 54.21
N ARG A 561 -0.14 -6.12 53.29
CA ARG A 561 -1.47 -6.63 52.99
C ARG A 561 -1.53 -7.13 51.57
N ASN A 562 -2.01 -8.36 51.41
CA ASN A 562 -2.38 -8.90 50.11
C ASN A 562 -3.88 -8.64 49.86
N LEU A 563 -4.20 -7.93 48.77
CA LEU A 563 -5.58 -7.54 48.44
C LEU A 563 -6.42 -8.71 47.90
N GLU A 564 -5.80 -9.77 47.37
CA GLU A 564 -6.50 -10.96 46.89
C GLU A 564 -6.88 -11.90 48.05
N THR A 565 -5.94 -12.17 48.96
CA THR A 565 -6.17 -13.07 50.11
C THR A 565 -6.73 -12.36 51.34
N LYS A 566 -6.70 -11.01 51.35
CA LYS A 566 -7.05 -10.15 52.50
C LYS A 566 -6.24 -10.45 53.77
N LEU A 567 -5.09 -11.13 53.63
CA LEU A 567 -4.20 -11.43 54.75
C LEU A 567 -3.28 -10.24 55.03
N ASP A 568 -3.19 -9.88 56.31
CA ASP A 568 -2.29 -8.87 56.83
C ASP A 568 -1.15 -9.55 57.60
N LYS A 569 0.09 -9.27 57.21
CA LYS A 569 1.30 -9.75 57.90
C LYS A 569 2.11 -8.57 58.41
N GLU A 570 2.47 -8.59 59.69
CA GLU A 570 3.43 -7.65 60.25
C GLU A 570 4.85 -8.15 60.00
N ILE A 571 5.69 -7.32 59.38
CA ILE A 571 7.00 -7.70 58.85
C ILE A 571 8.05 -6.68 59.29
N ASP A 572 9.26 -7.17 59.58
CA ASP A 572 10.47 -6.35 59.74
C ASP A 572 11.25 -6.23 58.42
N MET A 573 12.18 -5.29 58.31
CA MET A 573 12.94 -5.04 57.09
C MET A 573 13.74 -6.27 56.61
N ILE A 574 14.26 -7.07 57.55
CA ILE A 574 15.02 -8.30 57.27
C ILE A 574 14.10 -9.39 56.68
N GLU A 575 12.86 -9.45 57.15
CA GLU A 575 11.85 -10.44 56.73
C GLU A 575 11.12 -10.02 55.44
N LEU A 576 11.21 -8.74 55.03
CA LEU A 576 10.44 -8.19 53.92
C LEU A 576 10.75 -8.89 52.59
N ILE A 577 12.01 -8.92 52.17
CA ILE A 577 12.41 -9.52 50.88
C ILE A 577 12.17 -11.05 50.86
N PRO A 578 12.55 -11.83 51.90
CA PRO A 578 12.24 -13.26 51.94
C PRO A 578 10.74 -13.58 51.89
N THR A 579 9.91 -12.79 52.59
CA THR A 579 8.45 -12.99 52.58
C THR A 579 7.88 -12.66 51.21
N LEU A 580 8.36 -11.60 50.56
CA LEU A 580 7.98 -11.28 49.18
C LEU A 580 8.41 -12.41 48.25
N ASN A 581 9.65 -12.90 48.30
CA ASN A 581 10.13 -14.00 47.47
C ASN A 581 9.26 -15.26 47.60
N ASN A 582 8.87 -15.65 48.82
CA ASN A 582 7.97 -16.78 49.04
C ASN A 582 6.56 -16.54 48.48
N GLU A 583 6.06 -15.29 48.51
CA GLU A 583 4.74 -14.94 47.98
C GLU A 583 4.73 -14.69 46.46
N PHE A 584 5.85 -14.35 45.84
CA PHE A 584 5.98 -14.23 44.38
C PHE A 584 6.29 -15.60 43.74
N GLY A 585 7.14 -16.41 44.38
CA GLY A 585 7.59 -17.72 43.88
C GLY A 585 6.50 -18.78 43.74
N SER A 586 5.38 -18.66 44.47
CA SER A 586 4.24 -19.57 44.32
C SER A 586 3.40 -19.33 43.04
N THR A 587 3.84 -18.44 42.14
CA THR A 587 3.09 -18.03 40.94
C THR A 587 3.91 -18.11 39.64
N SER A 588 5.11 -18.67 39.67
CA SER A 588 6.05 -18.66 38.54
C SER A 588 6.73 -20.00 38.30
N ASP A 589 5.97 -21.03 37.92
CA ASP A 589 6.49 -22.22 37.24
C ASP A 589 6.04 -22.20 35.78
N ASP A 590 6.80 -21.50 34.93
CA ASP A 590 6.99 -21.83 33.50
C ASP A 590 8.05 -20.86 32.93
N LYS A 591 9.30 -21.06 33.36
CA LYS A 591 10.46 -20.64 32.58
C LYS A 591 11.13 -21.91 32.10
N GLY A 592 11.16 -22.05 30.78
CA GLY A 592 11.60 -23.25 30.07
C GLY A 592 12.95 -23.76 30.57
N SER A 593 12.97 -25.07 30.78
CA SER A 593 14.16 -25.89 30.88
C SER A 593 14.91 -25.83 29.54
N ASP A 594 15.86 -24.93 29.43
CA ASP A 594 16.91 -25.01 28.42
C ASP A 594 18.03 -25.88 28.98
N SER A 595 17.98 -27.18 28.69
CA SER A 595 19.04 -28.13 29.02
C SER A 595 20.03 -28.16 27.86
N GLY A 596 21.07 -27.33 27.97
CA GLY A 596 22.26 -27.39 27.15
C GLY A 596 23.04 -28.68 27.42
N LEU A 597 23.04 -29.58 26.45
CA LEU A 597 23.99 -30.69 26.36
C LEU A 597 25.16 -30.24 25.48
N SER A 598 26.25 -29.86 26.15
CA SER A 598 27.58 -29.81 25.56
C SER A 598 28.10 -31.24 25.36
N MET A 599 28.49 -31.59 24.14
CA MET A 599 29.47 -32.64 23.91
C MET A 599 30.47 -32.21 22.85
N SER A 600 31.70 -32.01 23.34
CA SER A 600 32.94 -31.83 22.60
C SER A 600 33.37 -33.16 21.96
N GLY A 601 33.88 -33.14 20.73
CA GLY A 601 34.28 -34.35 20.01
C GLY A 601 34.97 -34.07 18.68
N THR A 602 36.24 -33.74 18.79
CA THR A 602 37.23 -33.34 17.78
C THR A 602 37.62 -34.45 16.77
N ILE A 603 37.84 -34.04 15.51
CA ILE A 603 38.74 -34.60 14.45
C ILE A 603 38.47 -36.02 13.89
N ASN A 604 38.24 -36.11 12.58
CA ASN A 604 39.22 -36.78 11.70
C ASN A 604 39.11 -36.44 10.20
N SER A 605 40.28 -36.16 9.66
CA SER A 605 40.61 -35.91 8.26
C SER A 605 40.50 -37.17 7.41
N GLY A 606 40.21 -36.99 6.12
CA GLY A 606 40.22 -38.08 5.14
C GLY A 606 40.10 -37.57 3.71
N SER A 607 41.24 -37.21 3.12
CA SER A 607 41.46 -36.97 1.70
C SER A 607 41.15 -38.19 0.83
N ASN A 608 40.63 -37.99 -0.39
CA ASN A 608 41.12 -38.67 -1.59
C ASN A 608 40.69 -37.99 -2.90
N ILE A 609 41.61 -38.08 -3.86
CA ILE A 609 41.72 -37.40 -5.16
C ILE A 609 41.29 -38.37 -6.29
N LEU A 610 41.06 -37.82 -7.48
CA LEU A 610 41.10 -38.40 -8.86
C LEU A 610 39.73 -38.80 -9.43
N ALA A 611 39.39 -38.60 -10.71
CA ALA A 611 39.94 -37.85 -11.85
C ALA A 611 38.92 -37.96 -13.02
N ASN A 612 38.97 -36.98 -13.94
CA ASN A 612 38.89 -37.12 -15.40
C ASN A 612 37.80 -38.00 -16.06
N ASN A 613 36.92 -37.39 -16.87
CA ASN A 613 37.11 -37.22 -18.33
C ASN A 613 35.78 -36.93 -19.06
N ALA A 614 35.81 -35.88 -19.89
CA ALA A 614 34.90 -35.69 -21.00
C ALA A 614 35.24 -36.66 -22.15
N PRO A 615 34.35 -36.78 -23.15
CA PRO A 615 34.85 -36.61 -24.51
C PRO A 615 34.00 -35.66 -25.36
N LEU A 616 34.73 -34.91 -26.19
CA LEU A 616 34.27 -34.16 -27.35
C LEU A 616 33.77 -35.10 -28.46
N PHE A 617 32.81 -34.62 -29.26
CA PHE A 617 32.72 -34.96 -30.69
C PHE A 617 32.31 -33.71 -31.47
N ASP A 618 33.21 -33.27 -32.33
CA ASP A 618 33.05 -32.29 -33.40
C ASP A 618 33.21 -33.02 -34.73
N GLN A 619 32.38 -32.70 -35.71
CA GLN A 619 32.74 -32.79 -37.13
C GLN A 619 31.69 -32.07 -37.98
N SER A 620 32.02 -30.84 -38.35
CA SER A 620 31.35 -30.06 -39.39
C SER A 620 31.97 -30.39 -40.76
N ILE A 621 31.12 -30.75 -41.72
CA ILE A 621 31.50 -30.91 -43.14
C ILE A 621 31.29 -29.56 -43.83
N GLN A 622 32.38 -28.86 -44.14
CA GLN A 622 32.39 -27.68 -45.01
C GLN A 622 32.42 -28.12 -46.48
N HIS A 623 31.29 -27.96 -47.19
CA HIS A 623 31.30 -27.80 -48.64
C HIS A 623 31.44 -26.31 -48.98
N SER A 624 32.55 -25.96 -49.63
CA SER A 624 32.80 -24.68 -50.27
C SER A 624 32.18 -24.68 -51.68
N LEU A 625 31.02 -24.06 -51.83
CA LEU A 625 30.47 -23.67 -53.14
C LEU A 625 30.89 -22.23 -53.40
N GLU A 626 31.76 -22.01 -54.38
CA GLU A 626 32.03 -20.67 -54.92
C GLU A 626 30.82 -20.23 -55.78
N GLU A 627 29.92 -19.42 -55.22
CA GLU A 627 28.80 -18.84 -55.96
C GLU A 627 29.21 -17.49 -56.56
N SER A 628 29.43 -17.43 -57.87
CA SER A 628 29.61 -16.18 -58.60
C SER A 628 28.26 -15.47 -58.78
N HIS A 629 27.98 -14.42 -58.00
CA HIS A 629 26.75 -13.65 -58.12
C HIS A 629 26.76 -12.71 -59.34
N LYS A 630 25.65 -12.65 -60.10
CA LYS A 630 25.47 -11.70 -61.20
C LYS A 630 25.10 -10.32 -60.65
N ILE A 631 26.06 -9.39 -60.63
CA ILE A 631 25.83 -8.02 -60.15
C ILE A 631 25.34 -7.13 -61.29
N VAL A 632 24.17 -6.52 -61.11
CA VAL A 632 23.59 -5.54 -62.04
C VAL A 632 23.60 -4.17 -61.36
N VAL A 633 24.48 -3.29 -61.81
CA VAL A 633 24.56 -1.91 -61.31
C VAL A 633 23.59 -1.03 -62.09
N VAL A 634 22.57 -0.50 -61.42
CA VAL A 634 21.57 0.39 -62.03
C VAL A 634 22.10 1.83 -62.02
N PRO A 635 22.29 2.48 -63.17
CA PRO A 635 22.77 3.86 -63.22
C PRO A 635 21.69 4.85 -62.77
N ASN A 636 22.05 5.81 -61.93
CA ASN A 636 21.15 6.88 -61.48
C ASN A 636 21.19 8.06 -62.46
N ASN A 637 20.18 8.14 -63.34
CA ASN A 637 20.08 9.15 -64.41
C ASN A 637 19.22 10.38 -64.01
N ALA A 638 19.08 10.68 -62.72
CA ALA A 638 18.28 11.82 -62.25
C ALA A 638 18.96 13.19 -62.51
N ILE A 639 18.17 14.17 -62.97
CA ILE A 639 18.64 15.50 -63.45
C ILE A 639 19.37 16.32 -62.36
N ASN A 640 19.06 16.07 -61.08
CA ASN A 640 19.66 16.75 -59.92
C ASN A 640 20.69 15.89 -59.16
N ALA A 641 21.13 14.76 -59.72
CA ALA A 641 22.09 13.90 -59.05
C ALA A 641 23.48 14.56 -58.99
N LYS A 642 24.05 14.65 -57.79
CA LYS A 642 25.42 15.15 -57.57
C LYS A 642 26.41 14.33 -58.43
N LYS A 643 27.04 14.98 -59.42
CA LYS A 643 28.00 14.37 -60.37
C LYS A 643 29.24 13.71 -59.73
N ASN A 644 29.46 13.85 -58.42
CA ASN A 644 30.64 13.31 -57.73
C ASN A 644 30.52 11.84 -57.28
N ASN A 645 29.35 11.18 -57.40
CA ASN A 645 29.19 9.80 -56.92
C ASN A 645 29.61 8.71 -57.91
N ASN A 646 29.91 9.04 -59.18
CA ASN A 646 30.20 8.04 -60.22
C ASN A 646 31.71 7.77 -60.45
N LYS A 647 32.58 8.12 -59.50
CA LYS A 647 34.04 7.84 -59.57
C LYS A 647 34.48 6.75 -58.60
N LYS A 648 33.75 5.63 -58.55
CA LYS A 648 34.28 4.39 -57.95
C LYS A 648 34.49 3.38 -59.06
N ASP A 649 35.65 2.72 -59.05
CA ASP A 649 36.00 1.77 -60.09
C ASP A 649 34.98 0.62 -60.14
N PRO A 650 34.48 0.23 -61.32
CA PRO A 650 33.47 -0.83 -61.46
C PRO A 650 33.90 -2.15 -60.80
N SER A 651 35.20 -2.46 -60.81
CA SER A 651 35.77 -3.65 -60.19
C SER A 651 35.70 -3.63 -58.66
N GLU A 652 35.86 -2.47 -58.02
CA GLU A 652 35.72 -2.32 -56.57
C GLU A 652 34.25 -2.37 -56.13
N ILE A 653 33.35 -1.84 -56.96
CA ILE A 653 31.90 -1.96 -56.72
C ILE A 653 31.49 -3.43 -56.84
N ASN A 654 31.97 -4.14 -57.86
CA ASN A 654 31.65 -5.54 -58.04
C ASN A 654 32.22 -6.42 -56.92
N SER A 655 33.45 -6.16 -56.45
CA SER A 655 34.03 -6.92 -55.34
C SER A 655 33.34 -6.63 -54.00
N SER A 656 33.05 -5.35 -53.70
CA SER A 656 32.34 -4.95 -52.48
C SER A 656 30.88 -5.43 -52.46
N SER A 657 30.20 -5.39 -53.60
CA SER A 657 28.84 -5.92 -53.74
C SER A 657 28.82 -7.45 -53.67
N ASN A 658 29.80 -8.16 -54.24
CA ASN A 658 29.94 -9.61 -54.09
C ASN A 658 30.17 -9.98 -52.63
N GLN A 659 31.09 -9.30 -51.94
CA GLN A 659 31.35 -9.53 -50.51
C GLN A 659 30.10 -9.27 -49.66
N SER A 660 29.32 -8.25 -49.98
CA SER A 660 28.05 -7.95 -49.29
C SER A 660 26.97 -9.00 -49.57
N ALA A 661 26.90 -9.52 -50.80
CA ALA A 661 25.99 -10.61 -51.18
C ALA A 661 26.36 -11.92 -50.48
N THR A 662 27.65 -12.29 -50.45
CA THR A 662 28.14 -13.47 -49.72
C THR A 662 27.90 -13.33 -48.21
N ASN A 663 28.10 -12.12 -47.64
CA ASN A 663 27.76 -11.86 -46.24
C ASN A 663 26.27 -12.06 -45.98
N LEU A 664 25.39 -11.57 -46.87
CA LEU A 664 23.94 -11.81 -46.75
C LEU A 664 23.62 -13.31 -46.81
N MET A 665 24.18 -14.04 -47.78
CA MET A 665 23.96 -15.48 -47.92
C MET A 665 24.44 -16.27 -46.69
N ASN A 666 25.55 -15.85 -46.07
CA ASN A 666 26.02 -16.43 -44.81
C ASN A 666 25.06 -16.16 -43.64
N HIS A 667 24.42 -14.98 -43.57
CA HIS A 667 23.37 -14.72 -42.60
C HIS A 667 22.10 -15.54 -42.88
N MET A 668 21.75 -15.73 -44.16
CA MET A 668 20.62 -16.56 -44.58
C MET A 668 20.85 -18.05 -44.31
N ARG A 669 22.09 -18.53 -44.43
CA ARG A 669 22.46 -19.92 -44.10
C ARG A 669 22.18 -20.28 -42.64
N ASN A 670 22.27 -19.29 -41.74
CA ASN A 670 22.01 -19.44 -40.31
C ASN A 670 20.59 -19.00 -39.90
N ALA A 671 19.75 -18.60 -40.86
CA ALA A 671 18.40 -18.15 -40.57
C ALA A 671 17.51 -19.35 -40.17
N PRO A 672 16.65 -19.21 -39.15
CA PRO A 672 15.72 -20.25 -38.75
C PRO A 672 14.67 -20.47 -39.86
N VAL A 673 14.41 -21.75 -40.14
CA VAL A 673 13.36 -22.18 -41.06
C VAL A 673 12.10 -22.50 -40.27
N ILE A 674 11.02 -21.76 -40.52
CA ILE A 674 9.72 -21.91 -39.87
C ILE A 674 8.76 -22.52 -40.89
N VAL A 675 8.16 -23.64 -40.55
CA VAL A 675 7.18 -24.33 -41.40
C VAL A 675 5.78 -23.92 -40.96
N VAL A 676 4.98 -23.40 -41.90
CA VAL A 676 3.61 -22.94 -41.68
C VAL A 676 2.70 -23.64 -42.69
N GLU A 677 1.84 -24.54 -42.21
CA GLU A 677 0.93 -25.29 -43.08
C GLU A 677 -0.24 -24.42 -43.53
N SER A 678 -0.06 -23.65 -44.60
CA SER A 678 -1.06 -22.71 -45.10
C SER A 678 -0.99 -22.51 -46.61
N LYS A 679 -2.04 -21.90 -47.19
CA LYS A 679 -2.11 -21.53 -48.62
C LYS A 679 -1.09 -20.42 -48.92
N GLU A 680 -0.66 -20.33 -50.19
CA GLU A 680 0.33 -19.34 -50.65
C GLU A 680 0.02 -17.89 -50.26
N GLU A 681 -1.25 -17.50 -50.34
CA GLU A 681 -1.71 -16.14 -49.99
C GLU A 681 -1.40 -15.77 -48.52
N VAL A 682 -1.46 -16.75 -47.61
CA VAL A 682 -1.17 -16.53 -46.19
C VAL A 682 0.33 -16.33 -45.98
N ILE A 683 1.16 -17.07 -46.71
CA ILE A 683 2.63 -16.98 -46.67
C ILE A 683 3.10 -15.63 -47.21
N ASP A 684 2.46 -15.12 -48.26
CA ASP A 684 2.71 -13.77 -48.79
C ASP A 684 2.35 -12.68 -47.78
N MET A 685 1.19 -12.82 -47.12
CA MET A 685 0.77 -11.89 -46.09
C MET A 685 1.71 -11.87 -44.89
N ILE A 686 2.25 -13.02 -44.50
CA ILE A 686 3.27 -13.12 -43.45
C ILE A 686 4.55 -12.36 -43.86
N ALA A 687 4.99 -12.49 -45.12
CA ALA A 687 6.22 -11.85 -45.60
C ALA A 687 6.16 -10.32 -45.65
N ILE A 688 4.99 -9.75 -45.94
CA ILE A 688 4.84 -8.29 -46.10
C ILE A 688 4.42 -7.56 -44.81
N THR A 689 4.01 -8.28 -43.76
CA THR A 689 3.46 -7.69 -42.53
C THR A 689 4.50 -7.67 -41.41
N SER A 690 4.77 -6.50 -40.80
CA SER A 690 5.74 -6.36 -39.71
C SER A 690 5.26 -7.07 -38.43
N VAL A 691 6.18 -7.79 -37.79
CA VAL A 691 5.94 -8.58 -36.56
C VAL A 691 5.88 -7.67 -35.30
N ARG A 692 6.25 -6.38 -35.40
CA ARG A 692 6.30 -5.44 -34.27
C ARG A 692 4.92 -5.11 -33.68
N GLN A 693 3.88 -5.11 -34.51
CA GLN A 693 2.52 -4.77 -34.10
C GLN A 693 1.65 -6.02 -34.09
N ALA A 694 1.49 -6.63 -32.91
CA ALA A 694 0.81 -7.92 -32.74
C ALA A 694 -0.64 -7.92 -33.27
N ASP A 695 -1.41 -6.87 -32.97
CA ASP A 695 -2.83 -6.82 -33.32
C ASP A 695 -3.04 -6.56 -34.82
N GLU A 696 -2.22 -5.69 -35.42
CA GLU A 696 -2.28 -5.46 -36.87
C GLU A 696 -1.82 -6.71 -37.64
N TRP A 697 -0.77 -7.38 -37.18
CA TRP A 697 -0.28 -8.61 -37.78
C TRP A 697 -1.34 -9.71 -37.77
N LYS A 698 -1.93 -9.98 -36.60
CA LYS A 698 -3.00 -10.99 -36.44
C LYS A 698 -4.24 -10.66 -37.25
N ARG A 699 -4.59 -9.38 -37.37
CA ARG A 699 -5.72 -8.92 -38.20
C ARG A 699 -5.46 -9.11 -39.70
N ARG A 700 -4.27 -8.76 -40.19
CA ARG A 700 -3.93 -8.86 -41.62
C ARG A 700 -3.73 -10.31 -42.06
N VAL A 701 -2.97 -11.09 -41.31
CA VAL A 701 -2.73 -12.52 -41.62
C VAL A 701 -4.01 -13.33 -41.38
N GLY A 702 -4.73 -13.07 -40.29
CA GLY A 702 -6.00 -13.74 -40.00
C GLY A 702 -7.17 -13.32 -40.89
N GLY A 703 -7.13 -12.12 -41.48
CA GLY A 703 -8.14 -11.66 -42.44
C GLY A 703 -8.10 -12.41 -43.78
N VAL A 704 -6.90 -12.83 -44.21
CA VAL A 704 -6.70 -13.64 -45.42
C VAL A 704 -6.89 -15.13 -45.12
N ALA A 705 -6.51 -15.59 -43.93
CA ALA A 705 -6.61 -16.97 -43.51
C ALA A 705 -7.97 -17.33 -42.85
N ARG A 706 -9.09 -17.17 -43.56
CA ARG A 706 -10.44 -17.45 -43.01
C ARG A 706 -10.64 -18.89 -42.53
N ASP A 707 -9.91 -19.83 -43.12
CA ASP A 707 -9.97 -21.27 -42.83
C ASP A 707 -9.04 -21.69 -41.67
N LEU A 708 -8.17 -20.80 -41.17
CA LEU A 708 -7.20 -21.13 -40.11
C LEU A 708 -7.74 -20.75 -38.72
N PRO A 709 -7.62 -21.64 -37.72
CA PRO A 709 -7.94 -21.30 -36.33
C PRO A 709 -7.12 -20.08 -35.85
N ARG A 710 -7.75 -19.15 -35.14
CA ARG A 710 -7.09 -17.97 -34.55
C ARG A 710 -5.94 -18.33 -33.59
N SER A 711 -6.04 -19.49 -32.94
CA SER A 711 -4.97 -20.07 -32.12
C SER A 711 -3.72 -20.41 -32.94
N TYR A 712 -3.90 -20.98 -34.13
CA TYR A 712 -2.79 -21.30 -35.03
C TYR A 712 -2.12 -20.04 -35.58
N ILE A 713 -2.90 -19.01 -35.96
CA ILE A 713 -2.37 -17.69 -36.35
C ILE A 713 -1.55 -17.06 -35.21
N THR A 714 -2.02 -17.19 -33.97
CA THR A 714 -1.30 -16.69 -32.79
C THR A 714 -0.01 -17.48 -32.54
N ASN A 715 0.00 -18.80 -32.77
CA ASN A 715 1.20 -19.63 -32.65
C ASN A 715 2.26 -19.26 -33.72
N ILE A 716 1.84 -19.02 -34.95
CA ILE A 716 2.73 -18.55 -36.03
C ILE A 716 3.35 -17.21 -35.64
N TYR A 717 2.55 -16.27 -35.15
CA TYR A 717 3.05 -14.97 -34.66
C TYR A 717 4.07 -15.15 -33.54
N ASN A 718 3.76 -15.96 -32.52
CA ASN A 718 4.63 -16.18 -31.37
C ASN A 718 5.96 -16.84 -31.77
N ALA A 719 5.95 -17.75 -32.76
CA ALA A 719 7.16 -18.36 -33.29
C ALA A 719 8.06 -17.31 -33.98
N LEU A 720 7.49 -16.46 -34.83
CA LEU A 720 8.22 -15.39 -35.51
C LEU A 720 8.74 -14.34 -34.51
N PHE A 721 7.93 -13.94 -33.54
CA PHE A 721 8.30 -12.98 -32.50
C PHE A 721 9.40 -13.53 -31.57
N LYS A 722 9.37 -14.83 -31.26
CA LYS A 722 10.42 -15.48 -30.47
C LYS A 722 11.78 -15.41 -31.17
N GLU A 723 11.84 -15.69 -32.46
CA GLU A 723 13.08 -15.53 -33.24
C GLU A 723 13.50 -14.06 -33.35
N ALA A 724 12.55 -13.14 -33.51
CA ALA A 724 12.82 -11.70 -33.50
C ALA A 724 13.46 -11.26 -32.17
N SER A 725 12.93 -11.76 -31.04
CA SER A 725 13.44 -11.45 -29.70
C SER A 725 14.85 -11.99 -29.43
N ARG A 726 15.28 -13.02 -30.17
CA ARG A 726 16.65 -13.56 -30.14
C ARG A 726 17.64 -12.71 -30.94
N GLY A 727 17.17 -11.61 -31.55
CA GLY A 727 17.98 -10.71 -32.37
C GLY A 727 18.19 -11.19 -33.79
N VAL A 728 17.47 -12.24 -34.23
CA VAL A 728 17.56 -12.75 -35.59
C VAL A 728 16.88 -11.78 -36.54
N LYS A 729 17.59 -11.37 -37.60
CA LYS A 729 17.08 -10.41 -38.59
C LYS A 729 16.16 -11.06 -39.62
N TRP A 730 16.52 -12.23 -40.13
CA TRP A 730 15.82 -12.91 -41.21
C TRP A 730 15.34 -14.28 -40.76
N ALA A 731 14.12 -14.67 -41.14
CA ALA A 731 13.62 -16.03 -41.03
C ALA A 731 13.12 -16.52 -42.38
N ILE A 732 13.26 -17.82 -42.64
CA ILE A 732 12.73 -18.46 -43.86
C ILE A 732 11.41 -19.12 -43.49
N VAL A 733 10.32 -18.72 -44.13
CA VAL A 733 8.99 -19.33 -43.90
C VAL A 733 8.62 -20.19 -45.09
N THR A 734 8.18 -21.42 -44.84
CA THR A 734 7.81 -22.40 -45.87
C THR A 734 6.38 -22.89 -45.66
N GLY A 735 5.66 -23.18 -46.75
CA GLY A 735 4.25 -23.60 -46.73
C GLY A 735 3.96 -25.03 -46.28
N GLY A 736 4.99 -25.80 -45.90
CA GLY A 736 4.87 -27.22 -45.56
C GLY A 736 4.22 -28.04 -46.69
N ASN A 737 3.46 -29.08 -46.35
CA ASN A 737 2.84 -29.96 -47.35
C ASN A 737 1.69 -29.33 -48.16
N LYS A 738 1.26 -28.11 -47.81
CA LYS A 738 0.11 -27.43 -48.45
C LYS A 738 0.54 -26.40 -49.51
N SER A 739 1.81 -26.03 -49.55
CA SER A 739 2.37 -25.10 -50.52
C SER A 739 3.89 -25.22 -50.60
N ASP A 740 4.43 -25.30 -51.82
CA ASP A 740 5.88 -25.31 -52.08
C ASP A 740 6.52 -23.92 -51.98
N LYS A 741 5.76 -22.92 -51.52
CA LYS A 741 6.23 -21.53 -51.46
C LYS A 741 7.17 -21.32 -50.28
N VAL A 742 8.30 -20.68 -50.59
CA VAL A 742 9.32 -20.28 -49.62
C VAL A 742 9.47 -18.77 -49.68
N CYS A 743 9.34 -18.10 -48.53
CA CYS A 743 9.55 -16.66 -48.43
C CYS A 743 10.56 -16.32 -47.33
N VAL A 744 11.25 -15.20 -47.51
CA VAL A 744 12.18 -14.65 -46.52
C VAL A 744 11.47 -13.50 -45.81
N VAL A 745 11.39 -13.56 -44.50
CA VAL A 745 10.70 -12.59 -43.65
C VAL A 745 11.73 -11.78 -42.86
N ASP A 746 11.66 -10.46 -42.98
CA ASP A 746 12.44 -9.55 -42.14
C ASP A 746 11.73 -9.37 -40.79
N LEU A 747 12.31 -9.94 -39.74
CA LEU A 747 11.76 -9.91 -38.38
C LEU A 747 12.05 -8.58 -37.68
N GLN A 748 12.95 -7.75 -38.21
CA GLN A 748 13.29 -6.43 -37.66
C GLN A 748 12.56 -5.29 -38.36
N ARG A 749 11.72 -5.56 -39.36
CA ARG A 749 11.01 -4.55 -40.15
C ARG A 749 10.07 -3.66 -39.33
#